data_AF-A0A6G1DLG6-F1
#
_entry.id   AF-A0A6G1DLG6-F1
#
_cell.length_a   1.000
_cell.length_b   1.000
_cell.length_c   1.000
_cell.angle_alpha   90.00
_cell.angle_beta   90.00
_cell.angle_gamma   90.00
#
_symmetry.space_group_name_H-M   'P 1'
#
loop_
_entity.id
_entity.type
_entity.pdbx_description
1 polymer ?
#
loop_
_entity_poly.entity_id
_entity_poly.type
_entity_poly.pdbx_seq_one_letter_code
_entity_poly.pdbx_strand_id
1 'polypeptide(L)'
;MALRFEVLGRFNRARAAQLTLPHFTCQTPLFMPVGTQGTIKGLTTDQLEEIGCQIILGNTYHLELRPGSQLIDDLGGLHKFMNWKRALLTDSGGFQMVSLLHLADITEEGVTFQSPVDGKPMLLTPEESIHIQNNIGADIIMALDDVVKTTITGPRIEEAMYRTLRWIDRCIAAHKKPDVQNLFGIVQGGLDPVLRDICVKGLVERNLPGYAIGGLAGGEDKDSFWRVVAQCTAGLPEDKPRYVMGVGYPLDIVVCSALGADMYDCVYPTRTARFGTALVPEGVLKLKQSVMATDERPIDPTCPCMVCKNYTRAYLHCLVTKDAMGSQLLSYHNLSFMMRLSRDLHMSILEGRFPEFVRGFLRMQFPKGDVPKWVRNAMVVAGIDIAECCTPAKCPRDAMDAPGTVKRICDCQAPAGAKLVPLLVSLTVGLAVRFLAPRPPEVSPQAWQLLSIFLSTIAGLVLGPLPVGAWAFLGLTAAVATHTLPFAAAFSAFTNEVIWLIVISFFFARGFVKTGLGDRIATYFVKWLGSSTLGLSYGLTISEAFIAPAMPSTTARAGGVFLPIIKSLSLSAGSKPNHPSSRKLGSYLVMSQFQAAGNSSALFLTAAAQNLLCLKLAEELGIIVANPWVAWFKAASLPAIASLLATPYLLYKIFPPETKDTPDAPALAAEKLKRMGPVTKNEWVMIGTMLLAVSLWVFGDAIGVSSVVAAMLGLSILLLLGVLDWDDCLNEKSAWDTFAWFAVLVGMAGQLTNLGIVSWMSICVAKLLESFSLSWPAAFCVLEASYFLIHYLFASQTGHVGALYSAFLAMHVAAGVPRALSALALAFNTNLFGALTHYSSGQAAVYFGGKFMST
;
A
#
# COMPACT_ATOMS: atom_id res chain seq x y z
N MET A 1 47.89 7.13 -6.05
CA MET A 1 46.48 6.70 -5.93
C MET A 1 46.28 5.52 -6.85
N ALA A 2 45.61 4.47 -6.37
CA ALA A 2 45.35 3.25 -7.14
C ALA A 2 44.33 3.48 -8.29
N LEU A 3 43.49 4.52 -8.15
CA LEU A 3 42.47 4.93 -9.11
C LEU A 3 42.99 5.98 -10.09
N ARG A 4 42.68 5.78 -11.38
CA ARG A 4 42.78 6.80 -12.43
C ARG A 4 41.39 7.04 -13.03
N PHE A 5 40.99 8.31 -13.10
CA PHE A 5 39.72 8.73 -13.68
C PHE A 5 39.98 9.63 -14.89
N GLU A 6 39.55 9.19 -16.07
CA GLU A 6 39.80 9.90 -17.33
C GLU A 6 38.48 10.17 -18.05
N VAL A 7 38.12 11.46 -18.19
CA VAL A 7 36.91 11.85 -18.89
C VAL A 7 37.17 11.82 -20.40
N LEU A 8 36.48 10.90 -21.08
CA LEU A 8 36.63 10.63 -22.51
C LEU A 8 35.69 11.49 -23.38
N GLY A 9 34.52 11.83 -22.85
CA GLY A 9 33.52 12.64 -23.55
C GLY A 9 32.63 13.40 -22.59
N ARG A 10 32.06 14.52 -23.04
CA ARG A 10 31.18 15.38 -22.23
C ARG A 10 30.04 15.95 -23.04
N PHE A 11 28.90 16.13 -22.38
CA PHE A 11 27.82 17.01 -22.83
C PHE A 11 27.43 17.89 -21.64
N ASN A 12 27.73 19.19 -21.70
CA ASN A 12 27.62 20.09 -20.55
C ASN A 12 28.26 19.46 -19.30
N ARG A 13 27.43 19.06 -18.33
CA ARG A 13 27.85 18.45 -17.06
C ARG A 13 27.94 16.93 -17.11
N ALA A 14 27.26 16.28 -18.07
CA ALA A 14 27.29 14.84 -18.24
C ALA A 14 28.66 14.39 -18.73
N ARG A 15 29.18 13.29 -18.18
CA ARG A 15 30.53 12.78 -18.45
C ARG A 15 30.47 11.31 -18.81
N ALA A 16 31.16 10.94 -19.88
CA ALA A 16 31.57 9.57 -20.13
C ALA A 16 33.05 9.46 -19.77
N ALA A 17 33.38 8.58 -18.81
CA ALA A 17 34.74 8.45 -18.33
C ALA A 17 35.16 6.98 -18.19
N GLN A 18 36.48 6.79 -18.16
CA GLN A 18 37.13 5.55 -17.81
C GLN A 18 37.64 5.64 -16.37
N LEU A 19 37.23 4.68 -15.55
CA LEU A 19 37.62 4.53 -14.15
C LEU A 19 38.48 3.27 -14.03
N THR A 20 39.80 3.45 -14.04
CA THR A 20 40.76 2.34 -13.85
C THR A 20 40.96 2.09 -12.37
N LEU A 21 40.58 0.90 -11.92
CA LEU A 21 40.76 0.38 -10.56
C LEU A 21 41.74 -0.81 -10.59
N PRO A 22 42.29 -1.22 -9.44
CA PRO A 22 43.27 -2.31 -9.36
C PRO A 22 42.82 -3.61 -10.03
N HIS A 23 41.57 -4.03 -9.82
CA HIS A 23 41.08 -5.29 -10.40
C HIS A 23 40.40 -5.14 -11.77
N PHE A 24 39.86 -3.97 -12.11
CA PHE A 24 39.09 -3.79 -13.34
C PHE A 24 39.01 -2.33 -13.79
N THR A 25 38.83 -2.11 -15.09
CA THR A 25 38.55 -0.78 -15.64
C THR A 25 37.07 -0.65 -15.97
N CYS A 26 36.38 0.29 -15.33
CA CYS A 26 34.96 0.56 -15.53
C CYS A 26 34.73 1.75 -16.47
N GLN A 27 33.59 1.76 -17.14
CA GLN A 27 33.06 2.89 -17.90
C GLN A 27 31.93 3.57 -17.12
N THR A 28 31.97 4.89 -16.97
CA THR A 28 30.91 5.68 -16.30
C THR A 28 30.11 6.52 -17.32
N PRO A 29 28.80 6.76 -17.14
CA PRO A 29 28.02 6.47 -15.93
C PRO A 29 27.75 4.97 -15.73
N LEU A 30 27.83 4.48 -14.49
CA LEU A 30 27.64 3.06 -14.15
C LEU A 30 26.66 2.82 -13.00
N PHE A 31 26.06 1.64 -13.01
CA PHE A 31 25.20 1.15 -11.94
C PHE A 31 25.84 -0.04 -11.21
N MET A 32 25.79 -0.04 -9.89
CA MET A 32 26.31 -1.08 -8.99
C MET A 32 25.17 -1.89 -8.38
N PRO A 33 25.03 -3.18 -8.73
CA PRO A 33 24.16 -4.09 -8.00
C PRO A 33 24.66 -4.30 -6.57
N VAL A 34 23.73 -4.32 -5.61
CA VAL A 34 24.06 -4.45 -4.18
C VAL A 34 24.06 -5.91 -3.74
N GLY A 35 25.23 -6.37 -3.29
CA GLY A 35 25.51 -7.68 -2.71
C GLY A 35 25.50 -7.64 -1.19
N THR A 36 24.39 -8.06 -0.60
CA THR A 36 24.18 -7.98 0.86
C THR A 36 25.19 -8.81 1.66
N GLN A 37 25.63 -9.97 1.18
CA GLN A 37 26.59 -10.85 1.88
C GLN A 37 27.66 -11.36 0.90
N GLY A 38 28.23 -10.45 0.11
CA GLY A 38 29.19 -10.85 -0.94
C GLY A 38 28.53 -11.66 -2.08
N THR A 39 27.20 -11.55 -2.24
CA THR A 39 26.46 -12.19 -3.33
C THR A 39 25.27 -11.35 -3.74
N ILE A 40 25.07 -11.23 -5.06
CA ILE A 40 23.84 -10.68 -5.62
C ILE A 40 22.77 -11.76 -5.54
N LYS A 41 21.69 -11.48 -4.80
CA LYS A 41 20.66 -12.47 -4.48
C LYS A 41 20.10 -13.13 -5.75
N GLY A 42 20.44 -14.42 -5.93
CA GLY A 42 19.95 -15.26 -7.01
C GLY A 42 20.79 -15.26 -8.27
N LEU A 43 21.98 -14.65 -8.33
CA LEU A 43 22.85 -14.67 -9.52
C LEU A 43 24.27 -15.09 -9.18
N THR A 44 24.87 -15.89 -10.06
CA THR A 44 26.30 -16.25 -9.97
C THR A 44 27.17 -15.10 -10.49
N THR A 45 28.46 -15.11 -10.14
CA THR A 45 29.42 -14.12 -10.67
C THR A 45 29.53 -14.20 -12.20
N ASP A 46 29.55 -15.40 -12.77
CA ASP A 46 29.56 -15.59 -14.24
C ASP A 46 28.33 -14.93 -14.91
N GLN A 47 27.14 -15.06 -14.32
CA GLN A 47 25.94 -14.40 -14.83
C GLN A 47 26.04 -12.87 -14.76
N LEU A 48 26.65 -12.34 -13.70
CA LEU A 48 26.92 -10.90 -13.59
C LEU A 48 27.93 -10.44 -14.64
N GLU A 49 28.98 -11.23 -14.88
CA GLU A 49 29.97 -10.95 -15.91
C GLU A 49 29.35 -10.94 -17.31
N GLU A 50 28.47 -11.90 -17.60
CA GLU A 50 27.73 -12.06 -18.86
C GLU A 50 26.82 -10.85 -19.17
N ILE A 51 26.09 -10.35 -18.17
CA ILE A 51 25.23 -9.17 -18.36
C ILE A 51 26.01 -7.84 -18.43
N GLY A 52 27.35 -7.89 -18.33
CA GLY A 52 28.20 -6.71 -18.40
C GLY A 52 28.33 -5.94 -17.10
N CYS A 53 28.06 -6.56 -15.93
CA CYS A 53 28.26 -5.92 -14.63
C CYS A 53 29.74 -5.59 -14.42
N GLN A 54 30.10 -4.32 -14.30
CA GLN A 54 31.50 -3.89 -14.20
C GLN A 54 32.00 -3.83 -12.75
N ILE A 55 31.08 -3.54 -11.83
CA ILE A 55 31.36 -3.31 -10.42
C ILE A 55 30.13 -3.68 -9.59
N ILE A 56 30.34 -4.22 -8.39
CA ILE A 56 29.28 -4.51 -7.41
C ILE A 56 29.55 -3.79 -6.10
N LEU A 57 28.48 -3.57 -5.32
CA LEU A 57 28.58 -3.03 -3.96
C LEU A 57 28.47 -4.17 -2.95
N GLY A 58 29.50 -4.40 -2.15
CA GLY A 58 29.47 -5.25 -0.96
C GLY A 58 29.03 -4.46 0.27
N ASN A 59 28.12 -5.00 1.05
CA ASN A 59 27.72 -4.36 2.30
C ASN A 59 28.66 -4.75 3.44
N THR A 60 29.39 -3.76 3.99
CA THR A 60 30.42 -3.96 5.02
C THR A 60 29.85 -4.55 6.29
N TYR A 61 28.70 -4.03 6.72
CA TYR A 61 28.06 -4.45 7.96
C TYR A 61 27.71 -5.95 7.97
N HIS A 62 27.07 -6.42 6.90
CA HIS A 62 26.67 -7.81 6.80
C HIS A 62 27.85 -8.76 6.63
N LEU A 63 28.89 -8.35 5.89
CA LEU A 63 30.11 -9.12 5.71
C LEU A 63 30.87 -9.27 7.02
N GLU A 64 30.92 -8.23 7.84
CA GLU A 64 31.54 -8.30 9.16
C GLU A 64 30.75 -9.20 10.12
N LEU A 65 29.42 -9.14 10.09
CA LEU A 65 28.63 -10.04 10.93
C LEU A 65 28.78 -11.51 10.50
N ARG A 66 28.72 -11.77 9.19
CA ARG A 66 28.80 -13.12 8.61
C ARG A 66 29.35 -13.02 7.19
N PRO A 67 30.55 -13.54 6.89
CA PRO A 67 31.34 -14.48 7.71
C PRO A 67 32.35 -13.85 8.70
N GLY A 68 32.55 -12.52 8.68
CA GLY A 68 33.61 -11.82 9.41
C GLY A 68 34.75 -11.38 8.49
N SER A 69 35.20 -10.12 8.59
CA SER A 69 36.22 -9.60 7.68
C SER A 69 37.60 -10.24 7.85
N GLN A 70 37.97 -10.65 9.07
CA GLN A 70 39.23 -11.36 9.30
C GLN A 70 39.29 -12.68 8.51
N LEU A 71 38.22 -13.47 8.55
CA LEU A 71 38.14 -14.70 7.77
C LEU A 71 38.20 -14.43 6.26
N ILE A 72 37.59 -13.33 5.80
CA ILE A 72 37.67 -12.92 4.39
C ILE A 72 39.11 -12.58 4.01
N ASP A 73 39.84 -11.83 4.84
CA ASP A 73 41.24 -11.47 4.60
C ASP A 73 42.15 -12.72 4.59
N ASP A 74 41.97 -13.62 5.56
CA ASP A 74 42.71 -14.90 5.66
C ASP A 74 42.51 -15.79 4.41
N LEU A 75 41.33 -15.70 3.78
CA LEU A 75 41.00 -16.43 2.54
C LEU A 75 41.39 -15.67 1.26
N GLY A 76 42.04 -14.51 1.38
CA GLY A 76 42.61 -13.72 0.30
C GLY A 76 41.70 -12.62 -0.25
N GLY A 77 40.82 -12.07 0.60
CA GLY A 77 39.93 -10.96 0.27
C GLY A 77 38.62 -11.39 -0.40
N LEU A 78 37.64 -10.48 -0.44
CA LEU A 78 36.29 -10.80 -0.90
C LEU A 78 36.24 -11.20 -2.38
N HIS A 79 37.06 -10.57 -3.23
CA HIS A 79 37.17 -10.93 -4.66
C HIS A 79 37.44 -12.42 -4.83
N LYS A 80 38.46 -12.96 -4.14
CA LYS A 80 38.80 -14.38 -4.20
C LYS A 80 37.74 -15.24 -3.52
N PHE A 81 37.23 -14.81 -2.36
CA PHE A 81 36.24 -15.55 -1.58
C PHE A 81 34.92 -15.78 -2.36
N MET A 82 34.44 -14.78 -3.09
CA MET A 82 33.20 -14.87 -3.87
C MET A 82 33.41 -15.20 -5.35
N ASN A 83 34.66 -15.40 -5.78
CA ASN A 83 35.06 -15.58 -7.18
C ASN A 83 34.56 -14.45 -8.10
N TRP A 84 34.83 -13.19 -7.71
CA TRP A 84 34.52 -11.99 -8.48
C TRP A 84 35.80 -11.32 -8.98
N LYS A 85 35.95 -11.27 -10.30
CA LYS A 85 37.19 -10.82 -10.96
C LYS A 85 37.19 -9.34 -11.33
N ARG A 86 36.04 -8.67 -11.22
CA ARG A 86 35.90 -7.26 -11.59
C ARG A 86 35.89 -6.37 -10.36
N ALA A 87 35.57 -5.09 -10.51
CA ALA A 87 35.69 -4.11 -9.44
C ALA A 87 34.66 -4.32 -8.31
N LEU A 88 35.03 -3.91 -7.10
CA LEU A 88 34.21 -4.00 -5.89
C LEU A 88 34.24 -2.67 -5.14
N LEU A 89 33.07 -2.21 -4.70
CA LEU A 89 32.91 -1.11 -3.76
C LEU A 89 32.33 -1.64 -2.45
N THR A 90 32.78 -1.15 -1.30
CA THR A 90 32.13 -1.40 0.00
C THR A 90 31.53 -0.13 0.58
N ASP A 91 30.32 -0.21 1.12
CA ASP A 91 29.77 0.90 1.91
C ASP A 91 30.46 1.02 3.28
N SER A 92 30.19 2.08 4.04
CA SER A 92 30.82 2.28 5.36
C SER A 92 30.23 1.40 6.47
N GLY A 93 29.09 0.75 6.22
CA GLY A 93 28.27 0.04 7.22
C GLY A 93 27.29 0.93 7.99
N GLY A 94 27.52 2.25 8.07
CA GLY A 94 26.73 3.18 8.91
C GLY A 94 25.26 3.34 8.48
N PHE A 95 24.97 3.41 7.17
CA PHE A 95 23.60 3.64 6.68
C PHE A 95 22.60 2.53 7.05
N GLN A 96 23.04 1.27 7.06
CA GLN A 96 22.17 0.17 7.44
C GLN A 96 21.80 0.19 8.93
N MET A 97 22.71 0.68 9.77
CA MET A 97 22.50 0.88 11.21
C MET A 97 21.42 1.94 11.47
N VAL A 98 21.33 2.96 10.60
CA VAL A 98 20.31 4.03 10.65
C VAL A 98 18.95 3.56 10.11
N SER A 99 18.88 2.60 9.18
CA SER A 99 17.59 2.02 8.78
C SER A 99 16.88 1.23 9.90
N LEU A 100 17.61 0.92 10.98
CA LEU A 100 17.17 0.26 12.22
C LEU A 100 17.18 1.22 13.45
N LEU A 101 17.13 2.54 13.21
CA LEU A 101 17.28 3.68 14.14
C LEU A 101 16.69 3.60 15.56
N HIS A 102 15.73 2.72 15.86
CA HIS A 102 15.25 2.54 17.24
C HIS A 102 16.31 1.92 18.16
N LEU A 103 17.42 1.45 17.59
CA LEU A 103 18.50 0.74 18.29
C LEU A 103 19.86 1.43 18.19
N ALA A 104 19.98 2.64 17.61
CA ALA A 104 21.27 3.28 17.33
C ALA A 104 21.45 4.64 18.03
N ASP A 105 22.61 4.84 18.66
CA ASP A 105 23.06 6.11 19.26
C ASP A 105 24.34 6.59 18.55
N ILE A 106 24.41 7.88 18.20
CA ILE A 106 25.49 8.46 17.40
C ILE A 106 26.22 9.52 18.22
N THR A 107 27.44 9.19 18.61
CA THR A 107 28.34 10.08 19.37
C THR A 107 29.51 10.52 18.50
N GLU A 108 30.44 11.31 19.03
CA GLU A 108 31.67 11.63 18.29
C GLU A 108 32.54 10.40 18.07
N GLU A 109 32.49 9.42 18.97
CA GLU A 109 33.30 8.20 18.91
C GLU A 109 32.94 7.32 17.70
N GLY A 110 31.64 7.17 17.43
CA GLY A 110 31.11 6.35 16.36
C GLY A 110 29.61 6.12 16.47
N VAL A 111 29.14 5.06 15.83
CA VAL A 111 27.73 4.63 15.87
C VAL A 111 27.61 3.40 16.76
N THR A 112 26.92 3.53 17.88
CA THR A 112 26.57 2.39 18.75
C THR A 112 25.23 1.82 18.34
N PHE A 113 25.11 0.50 18.21
CA PHE A 113 23.84 -0.14 17.85
C PHE A 113 23.75 -1.59 18.35
N GLN A 114 22.55 -2.17 18.37
CA GLN A 114 22.37 -3.58 18.70
C GLN A 114 22.44 -4.48 17.47
N SER A 115 23.21 -5.56 17.55
CA SER A 115 23.23 -6.60 16.54
C SER A 115 21.85 -7.27 16.40
N PRO A 116 21.24 -7.34 15.21
CA PRO A 116 19.97 -7.99 14.95
C PRO A 116 20.08 -9.53 14.97
N VAL A 117 21.31 -10.06 15.07
CA VAL A 117 21.58 -11.50 15.09
C VAL A 117 21.55 -12.06 16.51
N ASP A 118 22.17 -11.35 17.46
CA ASP A 118 22.37 -11.82 18.83
C ASP A 118 22.06 -10.76 19.91
N GLY A 119 21.64 -9.55 19.52
CA GLY A 119 21.22 -8.48 20.42
C GLY A 119 22.35 -7.72 21.12
N LYS A 120 23.61 -8.08 20.88
CA LYS A 120 24.75 -7.43 21.57
C LYS A 120 24.95 -6.00 21.09
N PRO A 121 25.29 -5.05 21.99
CA PRO A 121 25.71 -3.72 21.58
C PRO A 121 27.06 -3.80 20.85
N MET A 122 27.15 -3.11 19.72
CA MET A 122 28.35 -2.98 18.91
C MET A 122 28.60 -1.50 18.63
N LEU A 123 29.85 -1.09 18.68
CA LEU A 123 30.29 0.26 18.33
C LEU A 123 31.05 0.19 17.00
N LEU A 124 30.56 0.89 15.99
CA LEU A 124 31.30 1.08 14.74
C LEU A 124 31.90 2.49 14.73
N THR A 125 33.22 2.57 14.85
CA THR A 125 33.99 3.80 14.72
C THR A 125 34.46 4.02 13.27
N PRO A 126 34.82 5.25 12.87
CA PRO A 126 35.52 5.52 11.61
C PRO A 126 36.73 4.62 11.36
N GLU A 127 37.55 4.35 12.38
CA GLU A 127 38.73 3.49 12.29
C GLU A 127 38.36 2.03 12.04
N GLU A 128 37.37 1.52 12.78
CA GLU A 128 36.92 0.13 12.66
C GLU A 128 36.26 -0.12 11.30
N SER A 129 35.44 0.82 10.82
CA SER A 129 34.85 0.76 9.48
C SER A 129 35.92 0.66 8.38
N ILE A 130 37.01 1.41 8.50
CA ILE A 130 38.12 1.35 7.55
C ILE A 130 38.93 0.06 7.70
N HIS A 131 39.16 -0.42 8.93
CA HIS A 131 39.83 -1.69 9.17
C HIS A 131 39.09 -2.87 8.52
N ILE A 132 37.78 -2.96 8.75
CA ILE A 132 36.91 -3.99 8.14
C ILE A 132 36.99 -3.92 6.61
N GLN A 133 36.88 -2.72 6.02
CA GLN A 133 36.97 -2.55 4.57
C GLN A 133 38.38 -2.87 4.01
N ASN A 134 39.44 -2.61 4.78
CA ASN A 134 40.80 -3.03 4.43
C ASN A 134 40.96 -4.56 4.41
N ASN A 135 40.30 -5.27 5.31
CA ASN A 135 40.27 -6.73 5.36
C ASN A 135 39.41 -7.34 4.25
N ILE A 136 38.25 -6.73 3.94
CA ILE A 136 37.40 -7.14 2.81
C ILE A 136 38.16 -7.02 1.48
N GLY A 137 39.01 -6.00 1.34
CA GLY A 137 39.88 -5.84 0.16
C GLY A 137 39.16 -5.31 -1.09
N ALA A 138 38.17 -4.43 -0.93
CA ALA A 138 37.47 -3.77 -2.03
C ALA A 138 38.29 -2.68 -2.73
N ASP A 139 38.11 -2.45 -4.03
CA ASP A 139 38.81 -1.41 -4.79
C ASP A 139 38.45 0.01 -4.36
N ILE A 140 37.18 0.22 -3.97
CA ILE A 140 36.65 1.49 -3.46
C ILE A 140 36.05 1.24 -2.08
N ILE A 141 36.44 2.06 -1.11
CA ILE A 141 35.96 2.00 0.26
C ILE A 141 35.32 3.34 0.63
N MET A 142 34.25 3.30 1.41
CA MET A 142 33.49 4.49 1.78
C MET A 142 33.82 4.92 3.20
N ALA A 143 34.04 6.22 3.41
CA ALA A 143 34.20 6.78 4.74
C ALA A 143 32.92 6.64 5.58
N LEU A 144 33.07 6.42 6.89
CA LEU A 144 31.93 6.47 7.81
C LEU A 144 31.44 7.92 7.93
N ASP A 145 30.13 8.10 7.86
CA ASP A 145 29.47 9.39 7.89
C ASP A 145 28.29 9.39 8.88
N ASP A 146 27.91 10.60 9.32
CA ASP A 146 26.75 10.78 10.19
C ASP A 146 25.49 11.05 9.34
N VAL A 147 24.72 9.99 9.10
CA VAL A 147 23.53 10.06 8.24
C VAL A 147 22.31 10.53 9.02
N VAL A 148 21.72 11.64 8.56
CA VAL A 148 20.46 12.17 9.07
C VAL A 148 19.37 12.04 8.01
N LYS A 149 18.16 11.65 8.43
CA LYS A 149 16.98 11.60 7.54
C LYS A 149 16.67 13.01 7.02
N THR A 150 16.34 13.12 5.73
CA THR A 150 16.00 14.38 5.06
C THR A 150 14.78 15.11 5.64
N THR A 151 13.93 14.40 6.40
CA THR A 151 12.76 14.97 7.09
C THR A 151 13.10 15.64 8.42
N ILE A 152 14.28 15.38 8.99
CA ILE A 152 14.74 16.03 10.22
C ILE A 152 15.21 17.44 9.84
N THR A 153 14.87 18.44 10.64
CA THR A 153 15.32 19.83 10.45
C THR A 153 16.02 20.35 11.70
N GLY A 154 16.76 21.44 11.58
CA GLY A 154 17.43 22.11 12.71
C GLY A 154 18.87 21.65 12.97
N PRO A 155 19.41 21.93 14.19
CA PRO A 155 20.85 21.85 14.49
C PRO A 155 21.49 20.47 14.29
N ARG A 156 20.67 19.40 14.29
CA ARG A 156 21.15 18.03 14.12
C ARG A 156 21.79 17.79 12.76
N ILE A 157 21.29 18.44 11.68
CA ILE A 157 21.86 18.30 10.33
C ILE A 157 23.25 18.95 10.29
N GLU A 158 23.36 20.15 10.86
CA GLU A 158 24.62 20.90 10.91
C GLU A 158 25.68 20.11 11.68
N GLU A 159 25.34 19.59 12.86
CA GLU A 159 26.25 18.74 13.62
C GLU A 159 26.63 17.46 12.87
N ALA A 160 25.69 16.82 12.16
CA ALA A 160 25.99 15.64 11.36
C ALA A 160 27.00 15.92 10.24
N MET A 161 26.83 17.07 9.59
CA MET A 161 27.71 17.51 8.52
C MET A 161 29.11 17.79 9.06
N TYR A 162 29.25 18.54 10.16
CA TYR A 162 30.55 18.79 10.78
C TYR A 162 31.20 17.53 11.34
N ARG A 163 30.41 16.63 11.95
CA ARG A 163 30.90 15.32 12.40
C ARG A 163 31.42 14.48 11.25
N THR A 164 30.71 14.47 10.12
CA THR A 164 31.17 13.80 8.89
C THR A 164 32.52 14.35 8.43
N LEU A 165 32.74 15.68 8.51
CA LEU A 165 34.05 16.30 8.20
C LEU A 165 35.16 15.93 9.20
N ARG A 166 34.83 15.71 10.47
CA ARG A 166 35.81 15.22 11.47
C ARG A 166 36.09 13.72 11.31
N TRP A 167 35.07 12.94 11.00
CA TRP A 167 35.18 11.49 10.80
C TRP A 167 35.96 11.11 9.55
N ILE A 168 35.88 11.88 8.47
CA ILE A 168 36.72 11.63 7.29
C ILE A 168 38.22 11.76 7.62
N ASP A 169 38.64 12.67 8.50
CA ASP A 169 40.05 12.77 8.92
C ASP A 169 40.52 11.52 9.64
N ARG A 170 39.65 10.97 10.49
CA ARG A 170 39.88 9.69 11.18
C ARG A 170 39.94 8.53 10.20
N CYS A 171 39.05 8.49 9.20
CA CYS A 171 39.08 7.48 8.15
C CYS A 171 40.37 7.55 7.31
N ILE A 172 40.84 8.76 6.96
CA ILE A 172 42.10 8.96 6.24
C ILE A 172 43.27 8.42 7.06
N ALA A 173 43.34 8.77 8.35
CA ALA A 173 44.41 8.30 9.23
C ALA A 173 44.40 6.78 9.44
N ALA A 174 43.21 6.16 9.45
CA ALA A 174 43.04 4.72 9.65
C ALA A 174 43.33 3.89 8.38
N HIS A 175 43.30 4.48 7.19
CA HIS A 175 43.43 3.74 5.93
C HIS A 175 44.87 3.27 5.68
N LYS A 176 45.10 1.95 5.80
CA LYS A 176 46.44 1.34 5.70
C LYS A 176 46.80 0.83 4.31
N LYS A 177 45.85 0.82 3.35
CA LYS A 177 46.04 0.24 2.01
C LYS A 177 45.78 1.25 0.86
N PRO A 178 46.30 2.49 0.88
CA PRO A 178 45.98 3.54 -0.11
C PRO A 178 46.47 3.25 -1.53
N ASP A 179 47.45 2.35 -1.68
CA ASP A 179 48.00 1.97 -2.99
C ASP A 179 47.14 0.94 -3.73
N VAL A 180 46.15 0.34 -3.05
CA VAL A 180 45.28 -0.70 -3.61
C VAL A 180 43.78 -0.49 -3.30
N GLN A 181 43.41 0.43 -2.42
CA GLN A 181 42.00 0.77 -2.16
C GLN A 181 41.81 2.29 -2.09
N ASN A 182 40.70 2.75 -2.65
CA ASN A 182 40.43 4.18 -2.85
C ASN A 182 39.32 4.65 -1.91
N LEU A 183 39.67 5.52 -0.96
CA LEU A 183 38.72 6.05 0.02
C LEU A 183 37.88 7.19 -0.57
N PHE A 184 36.56 7.04 -0.60
CA PHE A 184 35.64 8.08 -1.03
C PHE A 184 35.02 8.80 0.18
N GLY A 185 34.98 10.13 0.10
CA GLY A 185 34.28 10.96 1.09
C GLY A 185 32.81 11.12 0.75
N ILE A 186 31.96 11.34 1.75
CA ILE A 186 30.50 11.43 1.56
C ILE A 186 30.02 12.83 1.92
N VAL A 187 29.52 13.56 0.94
CA VAL A 187 28.89 14.87 1.14
C VAL A 187 27.59 14.69 1.91
N GLN A 188 27.47 15.35 3.06
CA GLN A 188 26.28 15.44 3.90
C GLN A 188 25.76 16.89 3.99
N GLY A 189 24.70 17.13 4.75
CA GLY A 189 24.09 18.46 4.90
C GLY A 189 22.56 18.51 4.67
N GLY A 190 21.90 17.35 4.60
CA GLY A 190 20.44 17.28 4.40
C GLY A 190 20.02 17.91 3.07
N LEU A 191 18.96 18.73 3.10
CA LEU A 191 18.48 19.51 1.96
C LEU A 191 18.92 20.98 2.00
N ASP A 192 19.80 21.35 2.95
CA ASP A 192 20.28 22.72 3.12
C ASP A 192 21.43 23.01 2.14
N PRO A 193 21.27 23.96 1.20
CA PRO A 193 22.31 24.26 0.23
C PRO A 193 23.59 24.81 0.89
N VAL A 194 23.49 25.59 1.96
CA VAL A 194 24.67 26.17 2.62
C VAL A 194 25.50 25.07 3.27
N LEU A 195 24.86 24.15 3.99
CA LEU A 195 25.56 23.02 4.62
C LEU A 195 26.19 22.09 3.59
N ARG A 196 25.53 21.87 2.45
CA ARG A 196 26.08 21.10 1.32
C ARG A 196 27.35 21.75 0.77
N ASP A 197 27.37 23.07 0.58
CA ASP A 197 28.56 23.78 0.10
C ASP A 197 29.72 23.72 1.10
N ILE A 198 29.44 23.85 2.40
CA ILE A 198 30.45 23.71 3.46
C ILE A 198 31.06 22.30 3.42
N CYS A 199 30.21 21.27 3.36
CA CYS A 199 30.66 19.88 3.33
C CYS A 199 31.48 19.57 2.06
N VAL A 200 31.02 20.02 0.89
CA VAL A 200 31.74 19.87 -0.38
C VAL A 200 33.13 20.50 -0.27
N LYS A 201 33.23 21.77 0.17
CA LYS A 201 34.53 22.45 0.30
C LYS A 201 35.45 21.71 1.27
N GLY A 202 34.96 21.34 2.45
CA GLY A 202 35.74 20.59 3.43
C GLY A 202 36.26 19.26 2.90
N LEU A 203 35.44 18.50 2.16
CA LEU A 203 35.89 17.24 1.57
C LEU A 203 36.89 17.45 0.42
N VAL A 204 36.73 18.51 -0.39
CA VAL A 204 37.63 18.83 -1.50
C VAL A 204 39.03 19.21 -1.00
N GLU A 205 39.13 19.95 0.10
CA GLU A 205 40.42 20.29 0.73
C GLU A 205 41.28 19.08 1.09
N ARG A 206 40.64 17.92 1.33
CA ARG A 206 41.30 16.65 1.67
C ARG A 206 41.78 15.84 0.47
N ASN A 207 41.51 16.30 -0.76
CA ASN A 207 41.95 15.70 -2.03
C ASN A 207 41.77 14.16 -2.08
N LEU A 208 40.52 13.70 -1.93
CA LEU A 208 40.18 12.29 -1.93
C LEU A 208 40.18 11.71 -3.37
N PRO A 209 40.40 10.39 -3.52
CA PRO A 209 40.27 9.69 -4.81
C PRO A 209 38.91 9.84 -5.48
N GLY A 210 37.83 10.06 -4.73
CA GLY A 210 36.48 10.25 -5.25
C GLY A 210 35.50 10.74 -4.19
N TYR A 211 34.31 11.14 -4.63
CA TYR A 211 33.32 11.80 -3.78
C TYR A 211 31.93 11.26 -4.01
N ALA A 212 31.23 10.98 -2.92
CA ALA A 212 29.84 10.57 -2.92
C ALA A 212 28.90 11.66 -2.41
N ILE A 213 27.65 11.59 -2.82
CA ILE A 213 26.56 12.45 -2.36
C ILE A 213 25.61 11.56 -1.56
N GLY A 214 25.64 11.73 -0.23
CA GLY A 214 24.86 10.95 0.72
C GLY A 214 23.56 11.64 1.15
N GLY A 215 22.69 10.86 1.80
CA GLY A 215 21.46 11.38 2.42
C GLY A 215 20.35 11.75 1.43
N LEU A 216 20.28 11.12 0.24
CA LEU A 216 19.27 11.37 -0.81
C LEU A 216 18.56 10.08 -1.28
N ALA A 217 18.39 9.12 -0.36
CA ALA A 217 17.97 7.74 -0.69
C ALA A 217 16.50 7.43 -0.41
N GLY A 218 15.63 8.45 -0.29
CA GLY A 218 14.19 8.30 -0.21
C GLY A 218 13.53 8.95 1.01
N GLY A 219 12.54 9.81 0.75
CA GLY A 219 11.76 10.55 1.75
C GLY A 219 11.60 12.03 1.40
N GLU A 220 12.56 12.58 0.65
CA GLU A 220 12.56 13.95 0.13
C GLU A 220 11.69 14.11 -1.12
N ASP A 221 11.25 15.34 -1.37
CA ASP A 221 10.59 15.68 -2.61
C ASP A 221 11.59 15.67 -3.79
N LYS A 222 11.08 15.31 -4.98
CA LYS A 222 11.94 15.17 -6.17
C LYS A 222 12.56 16.48 -6.64
N ASP A 223 11.96 17.63 -6.33
CA ASP A 223 12.49 18.93 -6.76
C ASP A 223 13.70 19.34 -5.90
N SER A 224 13.66 19.10 -4.60
CA SER A 224 14.81 19.25 -3.71
C SER A 224 15.93 18.24 -4.04
N PHE A 225 15.58 16.98 -4.31
CA PHE A 225 16.52 15.92 -4.68
C PHE A 225 17.44 16.34 -5.83
N TRP A 226 16.88 16.74 -6.99
CA TRP A 226 17.70 17.03 -8.16
C TRP A 226 18.53 18.31 -7.97
N ARG A 227 18.03 19.28 -7.19
CA ARG A 227 18.77 20.52 -6.87
C ARG A 227 20.01 20.24 -6.03
N VAL A 228 19.90 19.40 -5.01
CA VAL A 228 21.06 19.00 -4.20
C VAL A 228 22.09 18.25 -5.05
N VAL A 229 21.65 17.32 -5.91
CA VAL A 229 22.57 16.65 -6.85
C VAL A 229 23.26 17.66 -7.76
N ALA A 230 22.49 18.57 -8.38
CA ALA A 230 23.01 19.60 -9.28
C ALA A 230 23.95 20.59 -8.57
N GLN A 231 23.74 20.87 -7.29
CA GLN A 231 24.63 21.73 -6.52
C GLN A 231 25.94 21.00 -6.20
N CYS A 232 25.86 19.82 -5.59
CA CYS A 232 27.02 19.04 -5.19
C CYS A 232 27.92 18.71 -6.38
N THR A 233 27.36 18.20 -7.49
CA THR A 233 28.20 17.86 -8.65
C THR A 233 28.79 19.08 -9.36
N ALA A 234 28.31 20.30 -9.08
CA ALA A 234 28.94 21.53 -9.58
C ALA A 234 30.15 21.95 -8.72
N GLY A 235 30.09 21.71 -7.41
CA GLY A 235 31.18 22.03 -6.49
C GLY A 235 32.27 20.96 -6.37
N LEU A 236 32.00 19.72 -6.81
CA LEU A 236 32.97 18.62 -6.77
C LEU A 236 33.99 18.67 -7.91
N PRO A 237 35.25 18.22 -7.70
CA PRO A 237 36.30 18.26 -8.72
C PRO A 237 35.90 17.50 -9.99
N GLU A 238 36.35 18.00 -11.15
CA GLU A 238 35.99 17.42 -12.44
C GLU A 238 36.76 16.15 -12.78
N ASP A 239 38.00 16.06 -12.30
CA ASP A 239 38.95 14.97 -12.48
C ASP A 239 38.72 13.81 -11.49
N LYS A 240 37.63 13.86 -10.73
CA LYS A 240 37.26 12.85 -9.73
C LYS A 240 35.88 12.27 -10.02
N PRO A 241 35.68 10.97 -9.74
CA PRO A 241 34.37 10.32 -9.87
C PRO A 241 33.39 10.85 -8.82
N ARG A 242 32.13 10.97 -9.23
CA ARG A 242 31.01 11.49 -8.44
C ARG A 242 29.92 10.42 -8.30
N TYR A 243 29.69 9.97 -7.07
CA TYR A 243 28.80 8.85 -6.76
C TYR A 243 27.52 9.31 -6.04
N VAL A 244 26.34 9.06 -6.59
CA VAL A 244 25.08 9.37 -5.90
C VAL A 244 24.53 8.10 -5.27
N MET A 245 24.56 8.04 -3.93
CA MET A 245 24.27 6.83 -3.17
C MET A 245 22.77 6.55 -3.10
N GLY A 246 22.38 5.29 -3.30
CA GLY A 246 21.02 4.78 -3.14
C GLY A 246 20.06 5.06 -4.32
N VAL A 247 20.55 5.64 -5.43
CA VAL A 247 19.73 5.95 -6.60
C VAL A 247 19.61 4.76 -7.54
N GLY A 248 18.39 4.27 -7.74
CA GLY A 248 18.13 3.06 -8.54
C GLY A 248 17.05 3.13 -9.59
N TYR A 249 16.24 4.19 -9.63
CA TYR A 249 15.22 4.32 -10.66
C TYR A 249 15.87 4.73 -11.98
N PRO A 250 15.52 4.10 -13.11
CA PRO A 250 16.09 4.44 -14.43
C PRO A 250 16.02 5.93 -14.76
N LEU A 251 14.88 6.57 -14.49
CA LEU A 251 14.70 8.01 -14.71
C LEU A 251 15.64 8.85 -13.84
N ASP A 252 15.81 8.51 -12.57
CA ASP A 252 16.69 9.26 -11.67
C ASP A 252 18.15 9.15 -12.12
N ILE A 253 18.58 7.98 -12.58
CA ILE A 253 19.95 7.75 -13.11
C ILE A 253 20.20 8.63 -14.34
N VAL A 254 19.26 8.67 -15.28
CA VAL A 254 19.38 9.52 -16.49
C VAL A 254 19.47 11.00 -16.08
N VAL A 255 18.61 11.45 -15.16
CA VAL A 255 18.62 12.84 -14.70
C VAL A 255 19.91 13.18 -13.94
N CYS A 256 20.34 12.35 -12.99
CA CYS A 256 21.58 12.59 -12.25
C CYS A 256 22.80 12.57 -13.17
N SER A 257 22.81 11.73 -14.20
CA SER A 257 23.89 11.68 -15.20
C SER A 257 23.93 12.99 -16.00
N ALA A 258 22.77 13.52 -16.40
CA ALA A 258 22.67 14.83 -17.05
C ALA A 258 23.16 15.98 -16.15
N LEU A 259 23.02 15.83 -14.82
CA LEU A 259 23.54 16.76 -13.82
C LEU A 259 25.02 16.51 -13.46
N GLY A 260 25.65 15.48 -14.02
CA GLY A 260 27.09 15.23 -13.92
C GLY A 260 27.54 14.23 -12.85
N ALA A 261 26.64 13.35 -12.40
CA ALA A 261 27.01 12.18 -11.59
C ALA A 261 27.48 10.99 -12.48
N ASP A 262 28.36 10.14 -11.94
CA ASP A 262 29.02 9.04 -12.67
C ASP A 262 28.66 7.64 -12.16
N MET A 263 28.30 7.52 -10.89
CA MET A 263 28.13 6.22 -10.25
C MET A 263 26.83 6.19 -9.45
N TYR A 264 26.18 5.02 -9.44
CA TYR A 264 24.90 4.78 -8.76
C TYR A 264 24.89 3.37 -8.17
N ASP A 265 24.15 3.17 -7.09
CA ASP A 265 23.86 1.85 -6.54
C ASP A 265 22.40 1.78 -6.10
N CYS A 266 21.80 0.59 -6.20
CA CYS A 266 20.52 0.36 -5.56
C CYS A 266 20.13 -1.11 -5.46
N VAL A 267 19.38 -1.45 -4.41
CA VAL A 267 18.68 -2.74 -4.31
C VAL A 267 17.44 -2.81 -5.21
N TYR A 268 16.96 -1.70 -5.79
CA TYR A 268 15.68 -1.62 -6.49
C TYR A 268 15.50 -2.69 -7.58
N PRO A 269 16.44 -2.91 -8.53
CA PRO A 269 16.25 -3.87 -9.61
C PRO A 269 16.06 -5.32 -9.12
N THR A 270 16.88 -5.77 -8.16
CA THR A 270 16.83 -7.14 -7.61
C THR A 270 15.73 -7.29 -6.56
N ARG A 271 15.43 -6.25 -5.80
CA ARG A 271 14.32 -6.26 -4.84
C ARG A 271 12.97 -6.32 -5.55
N THR A 272 12.75 -5.49 -6.57
CA THR A 272 11.48 -5.46 -7.30
C THR A 272 11.27 -6.71 -8.16
N ALA A 273 12.35 -7.29 -8.70
CA ALA A 273 12.34 -8.59 -9.38
C ALA A 273 11.74 -9.69 -8.50
N ARG A 274 12.20 -9.79 -7.24
CA ARG A 274 11.68 -10.76 -6.26
C ARG A 274 10.20 -10.57 -5.92
N PHE A 275 9.65 -9.37 -6.15
CA PHE A 275 8.22 -9.09 -6.01
C PHE A 275 7.43 -9.26 -7.32
N GLY A 276 8.04 -9.77 -8.40
CA GLY A 276 7.40 -10.06 -9.67
C GLY A 276 7.23 -8.84 -10.58
N THR A 277 8.14 -7.87 -10.50
CA THR A 277 8.15 -6.68 -11.36
C THR A 277 9.42 -6.64 -12.20
N ALA A 278 9.25 -6.53 -13.52
CA ALA A 278 10.35 -6.38 -14.47
C ALA A 278 10.50 -4.92 -14.92
N LEU A 279 11.73 -4.49 -15.16
CA LEU A 279 12.06 -3.18 -15.74
C LEU A 279 11.99 -3.28 -17.27
N VAL A 280 11.33 -2.30 -17.90
CA VAL A 280 11.18 -2.21 -19.36
C VAL A 280 11.37 -0.75 -19.81
N PRO A 281 11.70 -0.49 -21.09
CA PRO A 281 11.92 0.87 -21.58
C PRO A 281 10.75 1.84 -21.34
N GLU A 282 9.51 1.33 -21.25
CA GLU A 282 8.29 2.10 -20.99
C GLU A 282 7.95 2.22 -19.49
N GLY A 283 8.81 1.72 -18.59
CA GLY A 283 8.64 1.79 -17.15
C GLY A 283 8.73 0.42 -16.49
N VAL A 284 7.61 -0.08 -15.96
CA VAL A 284 7.57 -1.33 -15.19
C VAL A 284 6.50 -2.28 -15.69
N LEU A 285 6.84 -3.56 -15.80
CA LEU A 285 5.94 -4.64 -16.15
C LEU A 285 5.66 -5.51 -14.92
N LYS A 286 4.39 -5.57 -14.49
CA LYS A 286 3.98 -6.36 -13.32
C LYS A 286 3.60 -7.78 -13.74
N LEU A 287 4.56 -8.70 -13.69
CA LEU A 287 4.39 -10.09 -14.14
C LEU A 287 3.39 -10.90 -13.32
N LYS A 288 2.92 -10.41 -12.16
CA LYS A 288 1.86 -11.05 -11.36
C LYS A 288 0.43 -10.78 -11.85
N GLN A 289 0.23 -9.85 -12.78
CA GLN A 289 -1.10 -9.55 -13.29
C GLN A 289 -1.63 -10.70 -14.13
N SER A 290 -2.95 -10.96 -14.05
CA SER A 290 -3.61 -12.08 -14.75
C SER A 290 -3.43 -12.02 -16.27
N VAL A 291 -3.37 -10.82 -16.85
CA VAL A 291 -3.08 -10.62 -18.28
C VAL A 291 -1.76 -11.20 -18.74
N MET A 292 -0.81 -11.42 -17.82
CA MET A 292 0.49 -12.02 -18.16
C MET A 292 0.39 -13.54 -18.27
N ALA A 293 -0.66 -14.19 -17.74
CA ALA A 293 -0.77 -15.65 -17.65
C ALA A 293 -0.78 -16.36 -19.00
N THR A 294 -1.23 -15.68 -20.06
CA THR A 294 -1.29 -16.19 -21.43
C THR A 294 -0.47 -15.35 -22.41
N ASP A 295 0.35 -14.41 -21.92
CA ASP A 295 1.18 -13.55 -22.77
C ASP A 295 2.46 -14.29 -23.19
N GLU A 296 2.49 -14.77 -24.43
CA GLU A 296 3.64 -15.51 -24.99
C GLU A 296 4.83 -14.61 -25.37
N ARG A 297 4.69 -13.28 -25.30
CA ARG A 297 5.79 -12.36 -25.60
C ARG A 297 6.89 -12.43 -24.54
N PRO A 298 8.14 -12.08 -24.87
CA PRO A 298 9.18 -11.90 -23.86
C PRO A 298 8.94 -10.63 -23.03
N ILE A 299 9.69 -10.44 -21.94
CA ILE A 299 9.58 -9.22 -21.12
C ILE A 299 9.77 -7.97 -21.99
N ASP A 300 10.86 -7.92 -22.75
CA ASP A 300 11.18 -6.86 -23.70
C ASP A 300 11.76 -7.51 -24.97
N PRO A 301 11.10 -7.37 -26.14
CA PRO A 301 11.56 -7.99 -27.38
C PRO A 301 12.87 -7.40 -27.92
N THR A 302 13.26 -6.20 -27.48
CA THR A 302 14.53 -5.57 -27.83
C THR A 302 15.67 -5.97 -26.90
N CYS A 303 15.36 -6.75 -25.85
CA CYS A 303 16.35 -7.15 -24.86
C CYS A 303 17.09 -8.43 -25.26
N PRO A 304 18.42 -8.37 -25.44
CA PRO A 304 19.20 -9.53 -25.86
C PRO A 304 19.52 -10.49 -24.71
N CYS A 305 19.01 -10.24 -23.50
CA CYS A 305 19.34 -11.04 -22.32
C CYS A 305 18.76 -12.45 -22.44
N MET A 306 19.41 -13.42 -21.78
CA MET A 306 19.01 -14.83 -21.76
C MET A 306 17.51 -15.00 -21.41
N VAL A 307 16.99 -14.17 -20.52
CA VAL A 307 15.59 -14.25 -20.06
C VAL A 307 14.62 -13.88 -21.17
N CYS A 308 14.86 -12.77 -21.87
CA CYS A 308 14.00 -12.30 -22.96
C CYS A 308 14.12 -13.15 -24.23
N LYS A 309 15.24 -13.84 -24.43
CA LYS A 309 15.41 -14.76 -25.56
C LYS A 309 14.69 -16.09 -25.37
N ASN A 310 14.63 -16.58 -24.14
CA ASN A 310 14.27 -17.97 -23.88
C ASN A 310 12.94 -18.15 -23.13
N TYR A 311 12.39 -17.10 -22.52
CA TYR A 311 11.20 -17.21 -21.68
C TYR A 311 10.11 -16.20 -22.02
N THR A 312 8.87 -16.66 -21.94
CA THR A 312 7.67 -15.86 -22.16
C THR A 312 7.20 -15.21 -20.86
N ARG A 313 6.43 -14.12 -20.97
CA ARG A 313 5.77 -13.49 -19.82
C ARG A 313 4.80 -14.44 -19.11
N ALA A 314 4.14 -15.33 -19.85
CA ALA A 314 3.30 -16.42 -19.33
C ALA A 314 4.09 -17.39 -18.44
N TYR A 315 5.23 -17.88 -18.93
CA TYR A 315 6.09 -18.74 -18.13
C TYR A 315 6.58 -18.03 -16.86
N LEU A 316 7.04 -16.79 -17.00
CA LEU A 316 7.49 -16.00 -15.87
C LEU A 316 6.34 -15.71 -14.88
N HIS A 317 5.12 -15.41 -15.34
CA HIS A 317 3.93 -15.26 -14.50
C HIS A 317 3.66 -16.48 -13.63
N CYS A 318 3.88 -17.68 -14.17
CA CYS A 318 3.75 -18.93 -13.44
C CYS A 318 4.81 -19.11 -12.34
N LEU A 319 6.00 -18.53 -12.50
CA LEU A 319 7.11 -18.67 -11.54
C LEU A 319 7.22 -17.53 -10.53
N VAL A 320 6.96 -16.28 -10.94
CA VAL A 320 7.22 -15.10 -10.10
C VAL A 320 6.51 -15.21 -8.76
N THR A 321 7.24 -14.99 -7.66
CA THR A 321 6.78 -15.10 -6.26
C THR A 321 6.30 -16.48 -5.81
N LYS A 322 6.33 -17.49 -6.70
CA LYS A 322 5.94 -18.87 -6.41
C LYS A 322 7.14 -19.81 -6.37
N ASP A 323 8.16 -19.50 -7.16
CA ASP A 323 9.41 -20.27 -7.28
C ASP A 323 10.63 -19.34 -7.24
N ALA A 324 11.75 -19.84 -6.69
CA ALA A 324 13.01 -19.10 -6.63
C ALA A 324 13.53 -18.75 -8.04
N MET A 325 13.31 -19.63 -9.02
CA MET A 325 13.67 -19.41 -10.42
C MET A 325 13.01 -18.17 -11.01
N GLY A 326 11.74 -17.90 -10.66
CA GLY A 326 11.07 -16.68 -11.10
C GLY A 326 11.78 -15.42 -10.60
N SER A 327 12.23 -15.43 -9.35
CA SER A 327 12.99 -14.32 -8.77
C SER A 327 14.37 -14.15 -9.41
N GLN A 328 15.06 -15.26 -9.70
CA GLN A 328 16.37 -15.29 -10.34
C GLN A 328 16.32 -14.78 -11.78
N LEU A 329 15.40 -15.29 -12.60
CA LEU A 329 15.22 -14.86 -13.99
C LEU A 329 14.87 -13.37 -14.07
N LEU A 330 13.95 -12.88 -13.23
CA LEU A 330 13.64 -11.45 -13.22
C LEU A 330 14.82 -10.59 -12.73
N SER A 331 15.61 -11.09 -11.78
CA SER A 331 16.79 -10.35 -11.29
C SER A 331 17.86 -10.25 -12.38
N TYR A 332 18.09 -11.35 -13.12
CA TYR A 332 18.96 -11.36 -14.30
C TYR A 332 18.51 -10.33 -15.34
N HIS A 333 17.22 -10.34 -15.69
CA HIS A 333 16.65 -9.38 -16.65
C HIS A 333 16.79 -7.92 -16.17
N ASN A 334 16.37 -7.65 -14.92
CA ASN A 334 16.39 -6.28 -14.40
C ASN A 334 17.80 -5.72 -14.31
N LEU A 335 18.80 -6.52 -13.92
CA LEU A 335 20.19 -6.07 -13.92
C LEU A 335 20.73 -5.91 -15.33
N SER A 336 20.40 -6.80 -16.26
CA SER A 336 20.76 -6.64 -17.68
C SER A 336 20.20 -5.34 -18.26
N PHE A 337 18.96 -4.98 -17.91
CA PHE A 337 18.38 -3.68 -18.27
C PHE A 337 19.21 -2.50 -17.73
N MET A 338 19.61 -2.54 -16.45
CA MET A 338 20.41 -1.46 -15.83
C MET A 338 21.82 -1.36 -16.42
N MET A 339 22.44 -2.49 -16.76
CA MET A 339 23.76 -2.51 -17.42
C MET A 339 23.69 -1.90 -18.82
N ARG A 340 22.64 -2.25 -19.59
CA ARG A 340 22.38 -1.65 -20.90
C ARG A 340 22.12 -0.15 -20.78
N LEU A 341 21.29 0.28 -19.84
CA LEU A 341 21.03 1.70 -19.60
C LEU A 341 22.33 2.48 -19.33
N SER A 342 23.19 1.94 -18.47
CA SER A 342 24.49 2.54 -18.13
C SER A 342 25.42 2.64 -19.36
N ARG A 343 25.51 1.55 -20.13
CA ARG A 343 26.29 1.52 -21.38
C ARG A 343 25.74 2.50 -22.41
N ASP A 344 24.43 2.54 -22.61
CA ASP A 344 23.80 3.38 -23.62
C ASP A 344 23.93 4.88 -23.24
N LEU A 345 23.89 5.21 -21.93
CA LEU A 345 24.27 6.51 -21.39
C LEU A 345 25.72 6.86 -21.75
N HIS A 346 26.67 5.99 -21.39
CA HIS A 346 28.11 6.18 -21.69
C HIS A 346 28.35 6.44 -23.17
N MET A 347 27.84 5.55 -24.05
CA MET A 347 28.03 5.66 -25.50
C MET A 347 27.35 6.90 -26.07
N SER A 348 26.16 7.27 -25.58
CA SER A 348 25.49 8.48 -26.09
C SER A 348 26.25 9.77 -25.80
N ILE A 349 26.99 9.84 -24.68
CA ILE A 349 27.85 10.98 -24.37
C ILE A 349 29.11 10.97 -25.26
N LEU A 350 29.75 9.80 -25.44
CA LEU A 350 30.93 9.68 -26.30
C LEU A 350 30.63 9.99 -27.78
N GLU A 351 29.50 9.52 -28.27
CA GLU A 351 29.06 9.71 -29.66
C GLU A 351 28.41 11.07 -29.91
N GLY A 352 28.36 11.96 -28.89
CA GLY A 352 27.81 13.31 -29.03
C GLY A 352 26.29 13.36 -29.26
N ARG A 353 25.55 12.32 -28.88
CA ARG A 353 24.08 12.17 -29.07
C ARG A 353 23.30 12.05 -27.76
N PHE A 354 23.85 12.57 -26.67
CA PHE A 354 23.27 12.48 -25.34
C PHE A 354 21.89 13.17 -25.23
N PRO A 355 21.67 14.39 -25.77
CA PRO A 355 20.34 15.01 -25.77
C PRO A 355 19.27 14.17 -26.49
N GLU A 356 19.63 13.56 -27.62
CA GLU A 356 18.75 12.68 -28.40
C GLU A 356 18.40 11.43 -27.61
N PHE A 357 19.38 10.84 -26.94
CA PHE A 357 19.18 9.71 -26.04
C PHE A 357 18.20 10.06 -24.91
N VAL A 358 18.40 11.19 -24.22
CA VAL A 358 17.51 11.64 -23.14
C VAL A 358 16.10 11.90 -23.66
N ARG A 359 15.95 12.59 -24.79
CA ARG A 359 14.64 12.82 -25.43
C ARG A 359 13.95 11.50 -25.79
N GLY A 360 14.68 10.56 -26.39
CA GLY A 360 14.17 9.23 -26.73
C GLY A 360 13.73 8.44 -25.50
N PHE A 361 14.55 8.43 -24.45
CA PHE A 361 14.24 7.79 -23.16
C PHE A 361 12.96 8.38 -22.54
N LEU A 362 12.84 9.72 -22.49
CA LEU A 362 11.66 10.39 -21.95
C LEU A 362 10.41 10.12 -22.78
N ARG A 363 10.50 10.03 -24.11
CA ARG A 363 9.37 9.66 -24.98
C ARG A 363 8.88 8.23 -24.70
N MET A 364 9.80 7.30 -24.42
CA MET A 364 9.42 5.92 -24.05
C MET A 364 8.77 5.85 -22.67
N GLN A 365 9.31 6.57 -21.69
CA GLN A 365 8.77 6.60 -20.31
C GLN A 365 7.46 7.39 -20.20
N PHE A 366 7.30 8.45 -21.00
CA PHE A 366 6.17 9.37 -20.98
C PHE A 366 5.57 9.57 -22.38
N PRO A 367 5.00 8.52 -22.99
CA PRO A 367 4.52 8.57 -24.38
C PRO A 367 3.36 9.56 -24.61
N LYS A 368 2.69 9.98 -23.53
CA LYS A 368 1.60 10.98 -23.58
C LYS A 368 2.10 12.42 -23.50
N GLY A 369 3.39 12.62 -23.29
CA GLY A 369 3.99 13.94 -23.04
C GLY A 369 3.86 14.43 -21.59
N ASP A 370 3.49 13.55 -20.66
CA ASP A 370 3.27 13.84 -19.24
C ASP A 370 4.56 13.80 -18.41
N VAL A 371 5.66 14.36 -18.96
CA VAL A 371 6.96 14.42 -18.28
C VAL A 371 6.85 15.25 -16.98
N PRO A 372 7.26 14.72 -15.81
CA PRO A 372 7.12 15.43 -14.53
C PRO A 372 7.83 16.79 -14.49
N LYS A 373 7.27 17.76 -13.75
CA LYS A 373 7.82 19.12 -13.63
C LYS A 373 9.28 19.15 -13.16
N TRP A 374 9.64 18.33 -12.16
CA TRP A 374 11.00 18.28 -11.63
C TRP A 374 12.01 17.80 -12.69
N VAL A 375 11.62 16.87 -13.57
CA VAL A 375 12.46 16.43 -14.69
C VAL A 375 12.67 17.58 -15.67
N ARG A 376 11.60 18.31 -16.01
CA ARG A 376 11.71 19.49 -16.89
C ARG A 376 12.66 20.53 -16.32
N ASN A 377 12.53 20.85 -15.04
CA ASN A 377 13.43 21.78 -14.36
C ASN A 377 14.89 21.29 -14.36
N ALA A 378 15.11 20.02 -14.06
CA ALA A 378 16.44 19.42 -14.06
C ALA A 378 17.08 19.42 -15.46
N MET A 379 16.30 19.14 -16.51
CA MET A 379 16.79 19.16 -17.90
C MET A 379 17.14 20.58 -18.36
N VAL A 380 16.41 21.60 -17.92
CA VAL A 380 16.80 23.01 -18.15
C VAL A 380 18.17 23.29 -17.53
N VAL A 381 18.41 22.85 -16.30
CA VAL A 381 19.72 23.01 -15.64
C VAL A 381 20.82 22.18 -16.32
N ALA A 382 20.48 21.02 -16.87
CA ALA A 382 21.40 20.21 -17.67
C ALA A 382 21.64 20.76 -19.09
N GLY A 383 20.90 21.78 -19.52
CA GLY A 383 20.97 22.36 -20.87
C GLY A 383 20.43 21.44 -21.96
N ILE A 384 19.41 20.64 -21.67
CA ILE A 384 18.75 19.74 -22.63
C ILE A 384 17.32 20.24 -22.86
N ASP A 385 17.02 20.65 -24.09
CA ASP A 385 15.65 21.00 -24.47
C ASP A 385 14.81 19.72 -24.66
N ILE A 386 13.72 19.63 -23.90
CA ILE A 386 12.77 18.52 -23.94
C ILE A 386 11.34 18.98 -24.22
N ALA A 387 11.14 20.20 -24.76
CA ALA A 387 9.82 20.74 -25.06
C ALA A 387 8.99 19.80 -25.96
N GLU A 388 9.64 19.20 -26.97
CA GLU A 388 9.01 18.21 -27.87
C GLU A 388 8.53 16.95 -27.15
N CYS A 389 9.15 16.59 -26.03
CA CYS A 389 8.75 15.43 -25.23
C CYS A 389 7.56 15.75 -24.31
N CYS A 390 7.17 17.03 -24.18
CA CYS A 390 6.05 17.47 -23.34
C CYS A 390 4.74 17.64 -24.13
N THR A 391 4.78 17.41 -25.45
CA THR A 391 3.61 17.44 -26.34
C THR A 391 3.25 16.00 -26.76
N PRO A 392 1.96 15.64 -26.85
CA PRO A 392 1.57 14.31 -27.33
C PRO A 392 2.12 14.09 -28.74
N ALA A 393 2.83 12.98 -28.97
CA ALA A 393 3.33 12.64 -30.30
C ALA A 393 2.16 12.54 -31.29
N LYS A 394 2.20 13.30 -32.40
CA LYS A 394 1.32 13.04 -33.55
C LYS A 394 1.68 11.66 -34.08
N CYS A 395 0.74 10.72 -34.04
CA CYS A 395 0.92 9.39 -34.60
C CYS A 395 1.31 9.50 -36.10
N PRO A 396 2.46 8.96 -36.55
CA PRO A 396 2.76 8.88 -37.98
C PRO A 396 1.74 7.95 -38.64
N ARG A 397 1.05 8.42 -39.68
CA ARG A 397 -0.02 7.68 -40.35
C ARG A 397 0.43 6.60 -41.35
N ASP A 398 1.73 6.38 -41.55
CA ASP A 398 2.20 5.61 -42.72
C ASP A 398 2.97 4.33 -42.38
N ALA A 399 2.50 3.55 -41.41
CA ALA A 399 3.00 2.19 -41.18
C ALA A 399 1.88 1.25 -40.68
N MET A 400 0.83 1.10 -41.49
CA MET A 400 -0.19 0.06 -41.29
C MET A 400 -0.48 -0.61 -42.63
N ASP A 401 0.35 -1.59 -42.99
CA ASP A 401 -0.01 -2.65 -43.94
C ASP A 401 0.81 -3.91 -43.63
N ALA A 402 0.32 -4.71 -42.68
CA ALA A 402 0.70 -6.11 -42.48
C ALA A 402 -0.53 -6.91 -42.02
N PRO A 403 -0.93 -7.99 -42.70
CA PRO A 403 -2.16 -8.72 -42.40
C PRO A 403 -1.95 -9.63 -41.19
N GLY A 404 -2.73 -9.43 -40.12
CA GLY A 404 -2.64 -10.24 -38.89
C GLY A 404 -2.93 -9.49 -37.60
N THR A 405 -3.45 -8.26 -37.66
CA THR A 405 -3.74 -7.45 -36.47
C THR A 405 -5.04 -7.91 -35.80
N VAL A 406 -4.92 -8.87 -34.89
CA VAL A 406 -5.94 -9.09 -33.85
C VAL A 406 -6.02 -7.81 -33.02
N LYS A 407 -7.23 -7.25 -32.89
CA LYS A 407 -7.56 -6.12 -32.00
C LYS A 407 -6.90 -6.33 -30.63
N ARG A 408 -5.86 -5.54 -30.34
CA ARG A 408 -5.24 -5.50 -29.01
C ARG A 408 -6.29 -5.02 -28.01
N ILE A 409 -6.81 -5.93 -27.19
CA ILE A 409 -7.35 -5.58 -25.88
C ILE A 409 -6.12 -5.49 -24.97
N CYS A 410 -5.41 -4.36 -25.07
CA CYS A 410 -4.50 -3.94 -24.01
C CYS A 410 -5.39 -3.52 -22.85
N ASP A 411 -5.24 -4.17 -21.70
CA ASP A 411 -5.81 -3.66 -20.45
C ASP A 411 -5.25 -2.27 -20.20
N CYS A 412 -6.05 -1.29 -20.59
CA CYS A 412 -5.94 0.09 -20.20
C CYS A 412 -5.79 0.11 -18.67
N GLN A 413 -4.70 0.68 -18.15
CA GLN A 413 -4.91 1.49 -16.96
C GLN A 413 -5.94 2.52 -17.39
N ALA A 414 -7.16 2.34 -16.89
CA ALA A 414 -8.28 3.22 -17.12
C ALA A 414 -7.78 4.67 -16.93
N PRO A 415 -8.28 5.63 -17.74
CA PRO A 415 -7.90 7.02 -17.58
C PRO A 415 -8.00 7.40 -16.10
N ALA A 416 -7.14 8.31 -15.63
CA ALA A 416 -7.21 8.87 -14.29
C ALA A 416 -8.50 9.70 -14.04
N GLY A 417 -9.56 9.46 -14.81
CA GLY A 417 -10.88 10.05 -14.77
C GLY A 417 -11.97 8.99 -14.85
N ALA A 418 -13.21 9.41 -15.06
CA ALA A 418 -14.37 8.54 -14.96
C ALA A 418 -14.39 7.43 -16.03
N LYS A 419 -14.86 6.24 -15.66
CA LYS A 419 -15.18 5.17 -16.61
C LYS A 419 -16.39 5.63 -17.44
N LEU A 420 -16.17 5.88 -18.73
CA LEU A 420 -17.14 6.50 -19.63
C LEU A 420 -18.49 5.78 -19.70
N VAL A 421 -18.50 4.46 -19.82
CA VAL A 421 -19.76 3.69 -19.93
C VAL A 421 -20.57 3.76 -18.63
N PRO A 422 -20.02 3.39 -17.46
CA PRO A 422 -20.69 3.63 -16.18
C PRO A 422 -21.13 5.08 -16.00
N LEU A 423 -20.30 6.06 -16.36
CA LEU A 423 -20.60 7.48 -16.21
C LEU A 423 -21.86 7.86 -17.01
N LEU A 424 -21.87 7.52 -18.30
CA LEU A 424 -23.00 7.83 -19.19
C LEU A 424 -24.28 7.16 -18.70
N VAL A 425 -24.22 5.90 -18.27
CA VAL A 425 -25.39 5.20 -17.74
C VAL A 425 -25.90 5.88 -16.46
N SER A 426 -25.02 6.19 -15.50
CA SER A 426 -25.40 6.86 -14.26
C SER A 426 -26.03 8.24 -14.49
N LEU A 427 -25.47 9.03 -15.42
CA LEU A 427 -26.04 10.32 -15.80
C LEU A 427 -27.39 10.16 -16.53
N THR A 428 -27.48 9.17 -17.44
CA THR A 428 -28.70 8.90 -18.20
C THR A 428 -29.86 8.51 -17.30
N VAL A 429 -29.62 7.72 -16.25
CA VAL A 429 -30.66 7.39 -15.25
C VAL A 429 -31.26 8.65 -14.63
N GLY A 430 -30.42 9.58 -14.18
CA GLY A 430 -30.89 10.85 -13.62
C GLY A 430 -31.63 11.71 -14.65
N LEU A 431 -31.05 11.91 -15.83
CA LEU A 431 -31.63 12.72 -16.90
C LEU A 431 -32.96 12.14 -17.41
N ALA A 432 -33.07 10.81 -17.53
CA ALA A 432 -34.30 10.14 -17.91
C ALA A 432 -35.41 10.40 -16.88
N VAL A 433 -35.11 10.29 -15.58
CA VAL A 433 -36.10 10.63 -14.53
C VAL A 433 -36.50 12.11 -14.59
N ARG A 434 -35.56 12.99 -14.93
CA ARG A 434 -35.83 14.43 -14.98
C ARG A 434 -36.69 14.86 -16.17
N PHE A 435 -36.43 14.29 -17.34
CA PHE A 435 -36.96 14.79 -18.62
C PHE A 435 -37.89 13.81 -19.34
N LEU A 436 -37.76 12.50 -19.11
CA LEU A 436 -38.57 11.47 -19.79
C LEU A 436 -39.67 10.90 -18.90
N ALA A 437 -39.43 10.77 -17.59
CA ALA A 437 -40.44 10.28 -16.65
C ALA A 437 -41.45 11.40 -16.31
N PRO A 438 -42.77 11.14 -16.42
CA PRO A 438 -43.77 12.12 -16.06
C PRO A 438 -43.73 12.38 -14.55
N ARG A 439 -43.52 13.64 -14.16
CA ARG A 439 -43.58 14.06 -12.74
C ARG A 439 -45.01 13.93 -12.23
N PRO A 440 -45.25 13.22 -11.12
CA PRO A 440 -46.55 13.17 -10.46
C PRO A 440 -47.01 14.57 -10.03
N PRO A 441 -48.31 14.91 -10.15
CA PRO A 441 -48.84 16.21 -9.71
C PRO A 441 -48.54 16.52 -8.24
N GLU A 442 -48.51 15.49 -7.40
CA GLU A 442 -48.36 15.57 -5.94
C GLU A 442 -46.91 15.89 -5.50
N VAL A 443 -45.93 15.80 -6.40
CA VAL A 443 -44.51 15.94 -6.09
C VAL A 443 -43.95 17.24 -6.63
N SER A 444 -43.34 18.09 -5.80
CA SER A 444 -42.83 19.39 -6.27
C SER A 444 -41.71 19.28 -7.33
N PRO A 445 -41.51 20.29 -8.19
CA PRO A 445 -40.42 20.28 -9.16
C PRO A 445 -39.02 20.15 -8.53
N GLN A 446 -38.83 20.79 -7.37
CA GLN A 446 -37.59 20.71 -6.60
C GLN A 446 -37.36 19.29 -6.06
N ALA A 447 -38.41 18.67 -5.51
CA ALA A 447 -38.38 17.30 -5.01
C ALA A 447 -38.02 16.30 -6.13
N TRP A 448 -38.61 16.48 -7.32
CA TRP A 448 -38.35 15.65 -8.49
C TRP A 448 -36.93 15.82 -9.04
N GLN A 449 -36.42 17.06 -9.06
CA GLN A 449 -35.03 17.36 -9.43
C GLN A 449 -34.05 16.71 -8.46
N LEU A 450 -34.29 16.79 -7.14
CA LEU A 450 -33.46 16.14 -6.14
C LEU A 450 -33.49 14.61 -6.31
N LEU A 451 -34.66 14.03 -6.58
CA LEU A 451 -34.79 12.59 -6.83
C LEU A 451 -33.96 12.15 -8.04
N SER A 452 -33.98 12.94 -9.12
CA SER A 452 -33.15 12.69 -10.30
C SER A 452 -31.65 12.68 -9.98
N ILE A 453 -31.16 13.69 -9.24
CA ILE A 453 -29.75 13.78 -8.83
C ILE A 453 -29.38 12.63 -7.90
N PHE A 454 -30.25 12.30 -6.95
CA PHE A 454 -30.06 11.19 -6.03
C PHE A 454 -29.99 9.85 -6.77
N LEU A 455 -30.91 9.58 -7.69
CA LEU A 455 -30.90 8.33 -8.49
C LEU A 455 -29.67 8.23 -9.40
N SER A 456 -29.20 9.35 -9.96
CA SER A 456 -27.92 9.37 -10.69
C SER A 456 -26.74 9.06 -9.77
N THR A 457 -26.76 9.61 -8.56
CA THR A 457 -25.75 9.35 -7.53
C THR A 457 -25.74 7.87 -7.17
N ILE A 458 -26.89 7.28 -6.80
CA ILE A 458 -27.03 5.85 -6.50
C ILE A 458 -26.60 4.97 -7.67
N ALA A 459 -27.04 5.27 -8.89
CA ALA A 459 -26.65 4.51 -10.08
C ALA A 459 -25.12 4.51 -10.28
N GLY A 460 -24.43 5.62 -10.03
CA GLY A 460 -22.97 5.62 -10.09
C GLY A 460 -22.29 4.97 -8.90
N LEU A 461 -22.87 5.00 -7.70
CA LEU A 461 -22.33 4.20 -6.59
C LEU A 461 -22.39 2.69 -6.88
N VAL A 462 -23.40 2.25 -7.63
CA VAL A 462 -23.54 0.86 -8.09
C VAL A 462 -22.60 0.56 -9.26
N LEU A 463 -22.58 1.40 -10.30
CA LEU A 463 -21.85 1.14 -11.55
C LEU A 463 -20.35 1.50 -11.48
N GLY A 464 -19.95 2.29 -10.48
CA GLY A 464 -18.57 2.69 -10.22
C GLY A 464 -17.89 3.47 -11.35
N PRO A 465 -18.45 4.61 -11.81
CA PRO A 465 -17.79 5.48 -12.79
C PRO A 465 -16.53 6.15 -12.21
N LEU A 466 -16.54 6.45 -10.91
CA LEU A 466 -15.46 7.06 -10.14
C LEU A 466 -15.38 6.39 -8.76
N PRO A 467 -14.31 6.64 -7.98
CA PRO A 467 -14.30 6.33 -6.55
C PRO A 467 -15.54 6.88 -5.83
N VAL A 468 -16.04 6.16 -4.84
CA VAL A 468 -17.33 6.41 -4.16
C VAL A 468 -17.42 7.84 -3.60
N GLY A 469 -16.41 8.30 -2.86
CA GLY A 469 -16.27 9.68 -2.39
C GLY A 469 -16.34 10.72 -3.50
N ALA A 470 -15.61 10.49 -4.59
CA ALA A 470 -15.54 11.40 -5.72
C ALA A 470 -16.89 11.51 -6.47
N TRP A 471 -17.58 10.38 -6.69
CA TRP A 471 -18.89 10.38 -7.35
C TRP A 471 -19.97 11.04 -6.49
N ALA A 472 -19.99 10.75 -5.18
CA ALA A 472 -20.90 11.41 -4.26
C ALA A 472 -20.68 12.93 -4.24
N PHE A 473 -19.41 13.38 -4.21
CA PHE A 473 -19.09 14.81 -4.29
C PHE A 473 -19.61 15.48 -5.57
N LEU A 474 -19.59 14.79 -6.72
CA LEU A 474 -20.22 15.30 -7.94
C LEU A 474 -21.74 15.40 -7.82
N GLY A 475 -22.40 14.43 -7.18
CA GLY A 475 -23.83 14.50 -6.87
C GLY A 475 -24.18 15.68 -5.96
N LEU A 476 -23.39 15.90 -4.90
CA LEU A 476 -23.51 17.06 -4.02
C LEU A 476 -23.33 18.38 -4.79
N THR A 477 -22.29 18.44 -5.64
CA THR A 477 -22.01 19.60 -6.48
C THR A 477 -23.17 19.88 -7.42
N ALA A 478 -23.75 18.85 -8.03
CA ALA A 478 -24.92 19.00 -8.90
C ALA A 478 -26.13 19.52 -8.13
N ALA A 479 -26.40 19.03 -6.92
CA ALA A 479 -27.51 19.51 -6.09
C ALA A 479 -27.40 21.00 -5.74
N VAL A 480 -26.18 21.48 -5.46
CA VAL A 480 -25.92 22.90 -5.16
C VAL A 480 -25.91 23.74 -6.45
N ALA A 481 -25.21 23.31 -7.49
CA ALA A 481 -25.04 24.05 -8.74
C ALA A 481 -26.36 24.22 -9.51
N THR A 482 -27.28 23.29 -9.37
CA THR A 482 -28.64 23.39 -9.95
C THR A 482 -29.61 24.20 -9.09
N HIS A 483 -29.14 24.75 -7.95
CA HIS A 483 -29.97 25.40 -6.93
C HIS A 483 -31.11 24.51 -6.40
N THR A 484 -30.96 23.19 -6.49
CA THR A 484 -31.91 22.24 -5.91
C THR A 484 -31.88 22.31 -4.38
N LEU A 485 -30.69 22.46 -3.81
CA LEU A 485 -30.46 22.65 -2.39
C LEU A 485 -29.55 23.86 -2.14
N PRO A 486 -29.82 24.69 -1.13
CA PRO A 486 -28.84 25.64 -0.61
C PRO A 486 -27.59 24.94 -0.10
N PHE A 487 -26.44 25.62 -0.12
CA PHE A 487 -25.17 25.06 0.34
C PHE A 487 -25.27 24.49 1.78
N ALA A 488 -25.88 25.24 2.70
CA ALA A 488 -26.05 24.79 4.08
C ALA A 488 -26.91 23.51 4.20
N ALA A 489 -27.97 23.39 3.39
CA ALA A 489 -28.83 22.21 3.38
C ALA A 489 -28.13 21.00 2.74
N ALA A 490 -27.29 21.23 1.73
CA ALA A 490 -26.52 20.17 1.07
C ALA A 490 -25.42 19.60 2.00
N PHE A 491 -24.83 20.43 2.86
CA PHE A 491 -23.78 20.04 3.80
C PHE A 491 -24.27 19.72 5.22
N SER A 492 -25.58 19.78 5.51
CA SER A 492 -26.09 19.63 6.88
C SER A 492 -25.78 18.27 7.52
N ALA A 493 -25.61 17.22 6.72
CA ALA A 493 -25.29 15.89 7.22
C ALA A 493 -23.81 15.70 7.62
N PHE A 494 -22.91 16.62 7.28
CA PHE A 494 -21.50 16.54 7.70
C PHE A 494 -21.30 16.78 9.20
N THR A 495 -22.29 17.37 9.88
CA THR A 495 -22.30 17.56 11.34
C THR A 495 -23.11 16.49 12.08
N ASN A 496 -23.47 15.39 11.40
CA ASN A 496 -24.28 14.33 11.98
C ASN A 496 -23.47 13.46 12.96
N GLU A 497 -24.02 13.24 14.15
CA GLU A 497 -23.38 12.47 15.23
C GLU A 497 -23.05 11.02 14.84
N VAL A 498 -23.95 10.36 14.09
CA VAL A 498 -23.78 8.96 13.68
C VAL A 498 -22.68 8.82 12.63
N ILE A 499 -22.56 9.80 11.73
CA ILE A 499 -21.48 9.83 10.74
C ILE A 499 -20.12 9.96 11.46
N TRP A 500 -20.01 10.86 12.42
CA TRP A 500 -18.78 11.02 13.21
C TRP A 500 -18.48 9.81 14.10
N LEU A 501 -19.51 9.18 14.66
CA LEU A 501 -19.36 7.90 15.37
C LEU A 501 -18.73 6.83 14.47
N ILE A 502 -19.14 6.74 13.19
CA ILE A 502 -18.57 5.81 12.21
C ILE A 502 -17.13 6.17 11.84
N VAL A 503 -16.80 7.45 11.67
CA VAL A 503 -15.43 7.89 11.40
C VAL A 503 -14.50 7.51 12.55
N ILE A 504 -14.88 7.85 13.78
CA ILE A 504 -14.10 7.55 14.99
C ILE A 504 -13.95 6.04 15.17
N SER A 505 -15.00 5.29 14.88
CA SER A 505 -15.01 3.84 14.86
C SER A 505 -13.92 3.21 13.97
N PHE A 506 -13.60 3.83 12.82
CA PHE A 506 -12.46 3.43 12.00
C PHE A 506 -11.12 3.70 12.68
N PHE A 507 -10.97 4.83 13.36
CA PHE A 507 -9.75 5.13 14.12
C PHE A 507 -9.56 4.16 15.30
N PHE A 508 -10.62 3.76 16.00
CA PHE A 508 -10.56 2.68 16.99
C PHE A 508 -10.09 1.37 16.37
N ALA A 509 -10.66 0.99 15.23
CA ALA A 509 -10.23 -0.21 14.52
C ALA A 509 -8.74 -0.13 14.14
N ARG A 510 -8.26 1.05 13.72
CA ARG A 510 -6.84 1.30 13.45
C ARG A 510 -5.97 1.12 14.69
N GLY A 511 -6.38 1.66 15.85
CA GLY A 511 -5.67 1.47 17.12
C GLY A 511 -5.63 0.01 17.57
N PHE A 512 -6.75 -0.70 17.41
CA PHE A 512 -6.84 -2.13 17.71
C PHE A 512 -5.87 -2.96 16.84
N VAL A 513 -5.77 -2.66 15.55
CA VAL A 513 -4.83 -3.34 14.64
C VAL A 513 -3.39 -2.94 14.95
N LYS A 514 -3.10 -1.65 15.22
CA LYS A 514 -1.76 -1.14 15.54
C LYS A 514 -1.18 -1.79 16.80
N THR A 515 -2.01 -2.05 17.80
CA THR A 515 -1.58 -2.67 19.08
C THR A 515 -1.31 -4.17 18.98
N GLY A 516 -1.84 -4.86 17.96
CA GLY A 516 -1.76 -6.32 17.85
C GLY A 516 -2.72 -7.10 18.78
N LEU A 517 -3.57 -6.39 19.53
CA LEU A 517 -4.48 -6.99 20.51
C LEU A 517 -5.44 -8.01 19.88
N GLY A 518 -5.99 -7.69 18.69
CA GLY A 518 -6.88 -8.60 17.96
C GLY A 518 -6.21 -9.91 17.55
N ASP A 519 -4.97 -9.81 17.07
CA ASP A 519 -4.17 -10.97 16.69
C ASP A 519 -3.88 -11.86 17.92
N ARG A 520 -3.61 -11.25 19.07
CA ARG A 520 -3.40 -11.96 20.34
C ARG A 520 -4.63 -12.72 20.80
N ILE A 521 -5.80 -12.06 20.85
CA ILE A 521 -7.07 -12.67 21.27
C ILE A 521 -7.42 -13.85 20.37
N ALA A 522 -7.39 -13.65 19.05
CA ALA A 522 -7.69 -14.72 18.10
C ALA A 522 -6.70 -15.89 18.21
N THR A 523 -5.41 -15.63 18.45
CA THR A 523 -4.41 -16.68 18.66
C THR A 523 -4.66 -17.49 19.94
N TYR A 524 -5.18 -16.89 21.02
CA TYR A 524 -5.60 -17.64 22.22
C TYR A 524 -6.73 -18.65 21.91
N PHE A 525 -7.75 -18.24 21.16
CA PHE A 525 -8.83 -19.15 20.77
C PHE A 525 -8.36 -20.27 19.84
N VAL A 526 -7.42 -19.98 18.93
CA VAL A 526 -6.75 -21.02 18.12
C VAL A 526 -5.98 -21.99 19.02
N LYS A 527 -5.27 -21.50 20.03
CA LYS A 527 -4.56 -22.36 21.00
C LYS A 527 -5.52 -23.28 21.76
N TRP A 528 -6.69 -22.79 22.17
CA TRP A 528 -7.63 -23.55 22.99
C TRP A 528 -8.47 -24.56 22.19
N LEU A 529 -8.83 -24.22 20.95
CA LEU A 529 -9.81 -24.99 20.18
C LEU A 529 -9.26 -25.56 18.86
N GLY A 530 -8.01 -25.24 18.48
CA GLY A 530 -7.45 -25.53 17.16
C GLY A 530 -6.95 -26.96 16.91
N SER A 531 -7.21 -27.93 17.78
CA SER A 531 -6.72 -29.32 17.60
C SER A 531 -7.38 -30.04 16.42
N SER A 532 -8.55 -29.58 15.98
CA SER A 532 -9.24 -30.02 14.76
C SER A 532 -9.62 -28.82 13.90
N THR A 533 -9.89 -29.05 12.62
CA THR A 533 -10.30 -27.99 11.69
C THR A 533 -11.67 -27.41 12.07
N LEU A 534 -12.59 -28.24 12.55
CA LEU A 534 -13.88 -27.77 13.05
C LEU A 534 -13.71 -26.95 14.34
N GLY A 535 -12.88 -27.43 15.28
CA GLY A 535 -12.56 -26.68 16.51
C GLY A 535 -11.86 -25.35 16.20
N LEU A 536 -10.98 -25.33 15.21
CA LEU A 536 -10.31 -24.12 14.73
C LEU A 536 -11.32 -23.10 14.19
N SER A 537 -12.28 -23.56 13.39
CA SER A 537 -13.36 -22.71 12.88
C SER A 537 -14.23 -22.12 13.99
N TYR A 538 -14.56 -22.92 15.01
CA TYR A 538 -15.25 -22.41 16.21
C TYR A 538 -14.39 -21.42 16.99
N GLY A 539 -13.08 -21.65 17.12
CA GLY A 539 -12.17 -20.71 17.78
C GLY A 539 -12.15 -19.35 17.09
N LEU A 540 -12.07 -19.31 15.76
CA LEU A 540 -12.12 -18.07 15.00
C LEU A 540 -13.51 -17.39 15.09
N THR A 541 -14.58 -18.18 15.08
CA THR A 541 -15.97 -17.70 15.19
C THR A 541 -16.25 -17.06 16.55
N ILE A 542 -15.83 -17.71 17.65
CA ILE A 542 -15.99 -17.19 19.01
C ILE A 542 -15.14 -15.93 19.19
N SER A 543 -13.91 -15.94 18.68
CA SER A 543 -13.05 -14.76 18.70
C SER A 543 -13.68 -13.58 17.96
N GLU A 544 -14.29 -13.82 16.79
CA GLU A 544 -14.99 -12.79 16.01
C GLU A 544 -16.17 -12.21 16.77
N ALA A 545 -17.02 -13.06 17.36
CA ALA A 545 -18.14 -12.61 18.20
C ALA A 545 -17.66 -11.83 19.44
N PHE A 546 -16.52 -12.20 20.02
CA PHE A 546 -15.96 -11.52 21.19
C PHE A 546 -15.44 -10.12 20.88
N ILE A 547 -14.74 -9.94 19.75
CA ILE A 547 -14.18 -8.62 19.37
C ILE A 547 -15.18 -7.71 18.66
N ALA A 548 -16.21 -8.28 18.01
CA ALA A 548 -17.21 -7.56 17.25
C ALA A 548 -17.83 -6.34 17.95
N PRO A 549 -18.31 -6.39 19.22
CA PRO A 549 -18.98 -5.25 19.85
C PRO A 549 -18.07 -4.02 20.03
N ALA A 550 -16.75 -4.21 20.00
CA ALA A 550 -15.78 -3.16 20.22
C ALA A 550 -14.97 -2.80 18.96
N MET A 551 -15.21 -3.50 17.85
CA MET A 551 -14.51 -3.29 16.59
C MET A 551 -15.52 -3.11 15.44
N PRO A 552 -16.05 -1.89 15.25
CA PRO A 552 -17.19 -1.56 14.38
C PRO A 552 -16.95 -1.67 12.87
N SER A 553 -15.75 -2.05 12.45
CA SER A 553 -15.40 -2.25 11.04
C SER A 553 -15.24 -3.74 10.72
N THR A 554 -16.23 -4.28 10.02
CA THR A 554 -16.24 -5.67 9.53
C THR A 554 -15.03 -5.94 8.62
N THR A 555 -14.67 -4.97 7.78
CA THR A 555 -13.52 -5.06 6.86
C THR A 555 -12.20 -5.08 7.63
N ALA A 556 -12.07 -4.28 8.69
CA ALA A 556 -10.87 -4.29 9.52
C ALA A 556 -10.75 -5.62 10.29
N ARG A 557 -11.85 -6.23 10.74
CA ARG A 557 -11.82 -7.54 11.40
C ARG A 557 -11.36 -8.61 10.42
N ALA A 558 -11.96 -8.63 9.24
CA ALA A 558 -11.59 -9.55 8.19
C ALA A 558 -10.11 -9.41 7.78
N GLY A 559 -9.65 -8.21 7.46
CA GLY A 559 -8.32 -7.98 6.86
C GLY A 559 -7.19 -7.79 7.86
N GLY A 560 -7.47 -7.19 9.01
CA GLY A 560 -6.49 -6.88 10.04
C GLY A 560 -6.29 -7.99 11.07
N VAL A 561 -7.29 -8.86 11.27
CA VAL A 561 -7.23 -9.92 12.30
C VAL A 561 -7.33 -11.31 11.66
N PHE A 562 -8.47 -11.64 11.04
CA PHE A 562 -8.77 -13.03 10.74
C PHE A 562 -8.08 -13.57 9.49
N LEU A 563 -8.04 -12.83 8.38
CA LEU A 563 -7.42 -13.29 7.14
C LEU A 563 -5.90 -13.56 7.31
N PRO A 564 -5.11 -12.71 7.99
CA PRO A 564 -3.71 -13.03 8.29
C PRO A 564 -3.53 -14.34 9.06
N ILE A 565 -4.38 -14.59 10.07
CA ILE A 565 -4.36 -15.82 10.88
C ILE A 565 -4.73 -17.03 10.03
N ILE A 566 -5.85 -16.97 9.30
CA ILE A 566 -6.31 -18.04 8.40
C ILE A 566 -5.24 -18.34 7.38
N LYS A 567 -4.62 -17.33 6.77
CA LYS A 567 -3.55 -17.50 5.78
C LYS A 567 -2.33 -18.18 6.39
N SER A 568 -1.90 -17.75 7.57
CA SER A 568 -0.76 -18.37 8.28
C SER A 568 -1.03 -19.85 8.56
N LEU A 569 -2.19 -20.19 9.12
CA LEU A 569 -2.57 -21.56 9.44
C LEU A 569 -2.71 -22.43 8.19
N SER A 570 -3.33 -21.88 7.15
CA SER A 570 -3.50 -22.56 5.86
C SER A 570 -2.17 -22.89 5.22
N LEU A 571 -1.23 -21.94 5.18
CA LEU A 571 0.09 -22.15 4.60
C LEU A 571 0.89 -23.21 5.37
N SER A 572 0.84 -23.20 6.70
CA SER A 572 1.48 -24.23 7.54
C SER A 572 0.89 -25.62 7.31
N ALA A 573 -0.42 -25.71 7.04
CA ALA A 573 -1.09 -26.97 6.70
C ALA A 573 -0.95 -27.36 5.20
N GLY A 574 -0.09 -26.69 4.44
CA GLY A 574 0.11 -26.96 3.01
C GLY A 574 -1.08 -26.58 2.12
N SER A 575 -1.99 -25.73 2.61
CA SER A 575 -3.14 -25.17 1.90
C SER A 575 -2.76 -23.80 1.33
N LYS A 576 -2.50 -23.75 0.01
CA LYS A 576 -2.04 -22.54 -0.70
C LYS A 576 -3.18 -21.79 -1.42
N PRO A 577 -3.13 -20.44 -1.49
CA PRO A 577 -4.11 -19.64 -2.25
C PRO A 577 -3.93 -19.84 -3.77
N ASN A 578 -5.02 -19.68 -4.54
CA ASN A 578 -5.09 -19.90 -6.00
C ASN A 578 -4.52 -21.26 -6.45
N HIS A 579 -4.68 -22.29 -5.61
CA HIS A 579 -4.18 -23.63 -5.86
C HIS A 579 -5.24 -24.64 -5.42
N PRO A 580 -5.40 -25.80 -6.08
CA PRO A 580 -6.36 -26.82 -5.66
C PRO A 580 -6.25 -27.22 -4.18
N SER A 581 -5.03 -27.16 -3.62
CA SER A 581 -4.78 -27.37 -2.19
C SER A 581 -5.48 -26.38 -1.24
N SER A 582 -6.07 -25.29 -1.74
CA SER A 582 -6.84 -24.35 -0.91
C SER A 582 -7.98 -25.08 -0.19
N ARG A 583 -8.52 -26.15 -0.78
CA ARG A 583 -9.56 -27.01 -0.21
C ARG A 583 -9.10 -27.82 1.00
N LYS A 584 -7.78 -27.97 1.22
CA LYS A 584 -7.24 -28.66 2.41
C LYS A 584 -7.71 -28.03 3.71
N LEU A 585 -7.63 -26.70 3.81
CA LEU A 585 -7.95 -25.98 5.03
C LEU A 585 -8.48 -24.56 4.73
N GLY A 586 -7.75 -23.80 3.91
CA GLY A 586 -7.98 -22.37 3.75
C GLY A 586 -9.33 -21.98 3.16
N SER A 587 -9.84 -22.72 2.17
CA SER A 587 -11.17 -22.44 1.59
C SER A 587 -12.28 -22.56 2.64
N TYR A 588 -12.23 -23.61 3.47
CA TYR A 588 -13.22 -23.84 4.52
C TYR A 588 -13.15 -22.76 5.60
N LEU A 589 -11.96 -22.46 6.11
CA LEU A 589 -11.79 -21.43 7.14
C LEU A 589 -12.21 -20.05 6.67
N VAL A 590 -11.88 -19.68 5.42
CA VAL A 590 -12.31 -18.40 4.84
C VAL A 590 -13.83 -18.35 4.70
N MET A 591 -14.47 -19.38 4.14
CA MET A 591 -15.93 -19.40 3.98
C MET A 591 -16.65 -19.38 5.33
N SER A 592 -16.17 -20.16 6.30
CA SER A 592 -16.76 -20.22 7.63
C SER A 592 -16.63 -18.90 8.36
N GLN A 593 -15.46 -18.27 8.31
CA GLN A 593 -15.25 -16.98 8.92
C GLN A 593 -16.09 -15.88 8.26
N PHE A 594 -16.21 -15.91 6.93
CA PHE A 594 -16.99 -14.95 6.18
C PHE A 594 -18.48 -14.97 6.58
N GLN A 595 -19.07 -16.17 6.70
CA GLN A 595 -20.46 -16.33 7.15
C GLN A 595 -20.63 -15.99 8.65
N ALA A 596 -19.68 -16.43 9.49
CA ALA A 596 -19.69 -16.12 10.92
C ALA A 596 -19.61 -14.61 11.20
N ALA A 597 -18.83 -13.87 10.41
CA ALA A 597 -18.71 -12.42 10.54
C ALA A 597 -20.02 -11.67 10.24
N GLY A 598 -20.88 -12.21 9.36
CA GLY A 598 -22.24 -11.70 9.16
C GLY A 598 -23.10 -11.87 10.41
N ASN A 599 -23.05 -13.05 11.03
CA ASN A 599 -23.82 -13.36 12.24
C ASN A 599 -23.34 -12.57 13.47
N SER A 600 -22.02 -12.43 13.67
CA SER A 600 -21.46 -11.61 14.75
C SER A 600 -21.81 -10.13 14.59
N SER A 601 -21.85 -9.64 13.34
CA SER A 601 -22.25 -8.27 13.03
C SER A 601 -23.74 -8.02 13.26
N ALA A 602 -24.58 -9.04 13.07
CA ALA A 602 -26.00 -8.97 13.42
C ALA A 602 -26.23 -9.01 14.94
N LEU A 603 -25.37 -9.71 15.70
CA LEU A 603 -25.53 -9.88 17.15
C LEU A 603 -25.41 -8.55 17.92
N PHE A 604 -24.50 -7.65 17.52
CA PHE A 604 -24.23 -6.41 18.23
C PHE A 604 -24.48 -5.17 17.36
N LEU A 605 -25.14 -4.16 17.94
CA LEU A 605 -25.38 -2.89 17.27
C LEU A 605 -24.06 -2.23 16.80
N THR A 606 -23.04 -2.26 17.64
CA THR A 606 -21.74 -1.63 17.37
C THR A 606 -20.77 -2.50 16.58
N ALA A 607 -21.18 -3.68 16.11
CA ALA A 607 -20.30 -4.55 15.32
C ALA A 607 -20.19 -4.14 13.85
N ALA A 608 -21.04 -3.24 13.35
CA ALA A 608 -20.90 -2.75 11.99
C ALA A 608 -21.45 -1.33 11.82
N ALA A 609 -20.76 -0.50 11.05
CA ALA A 609 -21.17 0.87 10.76
C ALA A 609 -22.60 0.96 10.18
N GLN A 610 -22.98 0.02 9.32
CA GLN A 610 -24.32 0.00 8.73
C GLN A 610 -25.45 -0.19 9.76
N ASN A 611 -25.19 -0.79 10.92
CA ASN A 611 -26.22 -1.03 11.93
C ASN A 611 -26.67 0.29 12.56
N LEU A 612 -25.69 1.14 12.88
CA LEU A 612 -25.90 2.49 13.40
C LEU A 612 -26.63 3.37 12.37
N LEU A 613 -26.28 3.21 11.09
CA LEU A 613 -26.96 3.89 9.99
C LEU A 613 -28.44 3.49 9.89
N CYS A 614 -28.76 2.20 9.96
CA CYS A 614 -30.15 1.74 9.91
C CYS A 614 -31.00 2.40 11.01
N LEU A 615 -30.49 2.43 12.25
CA LEU A 615 -31.21 3.08 13.35
C LEU A 615 -31.37 4.58 13.12
N LYS A 616 -30.37 5.26 12.53
CA LYS A 616 -30.49 6.68 12.25
C LYS A 616 -31.54 6.99 11.19
N LEU A 617 -31.58 6.20 10.11
CA LEU A 617 -32.59 6.35 9.07
C LEU A 617 -33.99 6.00 9.56
N ALA A 618 -34.11 5.05 10.50
CA ALA A 618 -35.37 4.76 11.17
C ALA A 618 -35.86 5.95 12.01
N GLU A 619 -34.95 6.61 12.74
CA GLU A 619 -35.25 7.80 13.52
C GLU A 619 -35.75 8.96 12.65
N GLU A 620 -35.16 9.17 11.46
CA GLU A 620 -35.61 10.17 10.48
C GLU A 620 -37.04 9.92 9.97
N LEU A 621 -37.51 8.67 10.04
CA LEU A 621 -38.90 8.29 9.74
C LEU A 621 -39.81 8.28 10.98
N GLY A 622 -39.33 8.81 12.11
CA GLY A 622 -40.08 8.89 13.36
C GLY A 622 -40.14 7.56 14.14
N ILE A 623 -39.28 6.59 13.81
CA ILE A 623 -39.21 5.29 14.50
C ILE A 623 -38.05 5.32 15.48
N ILE A 624 -38.36 5.60 16.74
CA ILE A 624 -37.37 5.67 17.81
C ILE A 624 -37.34 4.34 18.56
N VAL A 625 -36.18 3.67 18.56
CA VAL A 625 -35.93 2.46 19.35
C VAL A 625 -35.33 2.86 20.69
N ALA A 626 -36.10 2.71 21.77
CA ALA A 626 -35.62 3.01 23.12
C ALA A 626 -34.49 2.05 23.54
N ASN A 627 -33.40 2.60 24.08
CA ASN A 627 -32.17 1.88 24.42
C ASN A 627 -31.72 0.97 23.25
N PRO A 628 -31.24 1.58 22.15
CA PRO A 628 -31.04 0.89 20.88
C PRO A 628 -30.07 -0.30 20.99
N TRP A 629 -29.03 -0.19 21.83
CA TRP A 629 -28.06 -1.26 22.02
C TRP A 629 -28.70 -2.50 22.66
N VAL A 630 -29.45 -2.31 23.75
CA VAL A 630 -30.10 -3.41 24.47
C VAL A 630 -31.24 -4.00 23.65
N ALA A 631 -32.04 -3.17 22.98
CA ALA A 631 -33.12 -3.64 22.12
C ALA A 631 -32.59 -4.50 20.95
N TRP A 632 -31.53 -4.04 20.30
CA TRP A 632 -30.84 -4.77 19.23
C TRP A 632 -30.32 -6.12 19.73
N PHE A 633 -29.53 -6.10 20.82
CA PHE A 633 -28.92 -7.31 21.35
C PHE A 633 -29.98 -8.34 21.78
N LYS A 634 -31.05 -7.90 22.46
CA LYS A 634 -32.15 -8.79 22.85
C LYS A 634 -32.80 -9.45 21.64
N ALA A 635 -33.14 -8.67 20.61
CA ALA A 635 -33.78 -9.18 19.40
C ALA A 635 -32.87 -10.12 18.58
N ALA A 636 -31.56 -9.80 18.50
CA ALA A 636 -30.60 -10.58 17.72
C ALA A 636 -30.05 -11.81 18.45
N SER A 637 -30.01 -11.79 19.79
CA SER A 637 -29.28 -12.76 20.62
C SER A 637 -29.53 -14.22 20.24
N LEU A 638 -30.78 -14.67 20.31
CA LEU A 638 -31.15 -16.06 20.01
C LEU A 638 -30.83 -16.47 18.56
N PRO A 639 -31.31 -15.78 17.51
CA PRO A 639 -31.04 -16.19 16.13
C PRO A 639 -29.55 -16.07 15.75
N ALA A 640 -28.86 -15.03 16.21
CA ALA A 640 -27.45 -14.83 15.88
C ALA A 640 -26.54 -15.82 16.60
N ILE A 641 -26.77 -16.13 17.88
CA ILE A 641 -26.00 -17.15 18.61
C ILE A 641 -26.25 -18.53 18.01
N ALA A 642 -27.50 -18.87 17.71
CA ALA A 642 -27.83 -20.12 17.04
C ALA A 642 -27.11 -20.23 15.67
N SER A 643 -27.08 -19.15 14.89
CA SER A 643 -26.39 -19.10 13.60
C SER A 643 -24.86 -19.17 13.74
N LEU A 644 -24.26 -18.49 14.72
CA LEU A 644 -22.83 -18.56 15.02
C LEU A 644 -22.40 -19.98 15.39
N LEU A 645 -23.23 -20.71 16.16
CA LEU A 645 -22.96 -22.10 16.51
C LEU A 645 -23.21 -23.06 15.34
N ALA A 646 -24.28 -22.84 14.56
CA ALA A 646 -24.63 -23.72 13.45
C ALA A 646 -23.69 -23.57 12.24
N THR A 647 -23.21 -22.36 11.95
CA THR A 647 -22.49 -22.03 10.70
C THR A 647 -21.23 -22.87 10.50
N PRO A 648 -20.27 -22.97 11.46
CA PRO A 648 -19.09 -23.81 11.30
C PRO A 648 -19.42 -25.27 11.03
N TYR A 649 -20.43 -25.82 11.71
CA TYR A 649 -20.86 -27.21 11.56
C TYR A 649 -21.55 -27.47 10.22
N LEU A 650 -22.49 -26.62 9.82
CA LEU A 650 -23.20 -26.73 8.54
C LEU A 650 -22.23 -26.64 7.37
N LEU A 651 -21.30 -25.68 7.40
CA LEU A 651 -20.26 -25.59 6.38
C LEU A 651 -19.30 -26.77 6.40
N TYR A 652 -19.02 -27.35 7.58
CA TYR A 652 -18.19 -28.55 7.67
C TYR A 652 -18.86 -29.76 7.01
N LYS A 653 -20.20 -29.79 6.94
CA LYS A 653 -20.97 -30.82 6.23
C LYS A 653 -21.13 -30.55 4.74
N ILE A 654 -21.45 -29.31 4.36
CA ILE A 654 -21.77 -28.94 2.97
C ILE A 654 -20.50 -28.64 2.16
N PHE A 655 -19.47 -28.10 2.80
CA PHE A 655 -18.20 -27.69 2.21
C PHE A 655 -17.00 -28.21 3.02
N PRO A 656 -16.86 -29.54 3.18
CA PRO A 656 -15.88 -30.12 4.08
C PRO A 656 -14.44 -29.77 3.66
N PRO A 657 -13.54 -29.52 4.63
CA PRO A 657 -12.10 -29.44 4.40
C PRO A 657 -11.51 -30.84 4.16
N GLU A 658 -10.46 -30.95 3.34
CA GLU A 658 -9.76 -32.24 3.14
C GLU A 658 -8.96 -32.65 4.38
N THR A 659 -8.39 -31.67 5.09
CA THR A 659 -7.70 -31.88 6.36
C THR A 659 -8.69 -31.65 7.50
N LYS A 660 -8.84 -32.64 8.39
CA LYS A 660 -9.78 -32.58 9.51
C LYS A 660 -9.08 -32.40 10.85
N ASP A 661 -7.86 -32.89 10.97
CA ASP A 661 -7.04 -32.79 12.18
C ASP A 661 -5.93 -31.76 11.99
N THR A 662 -5.73 -30.93 13.01
CA THR A 662 -4.72 -29.85 13.01
C THR A 662 -3.93 -29.87 14.32
N PRO A 663 -3.23 -30.99 14.63
CA PRO A 663 -2.56 -31.16 15.91
C PRO A 663 -1.45 -30.12 16.17
N ASP A 664 -0.86 -29.57 15.10
CA ASP A 664 0.20 -28.57 15.19
C ASP A 664 -0.31 -27.15 15.42
N ALA A 665 -1.59 -26.87 15.14
CA ALA A 665 -2.13 -25.50 15.23
C ALA A 665 -2.12 -24.93 16.66
N PRO A 666 -2.50 -25.70 17.72
CA PRO A 666 -2.34 -25.25 19.10
C PRO A 666 -0.88 -24.97 19.49
N ALA A 667 0.06 -25.79 19.03
CA ALA A 667 1.48 -25.62 19.32
C ALA A 667 2.04 -24.36 18.64
N LEU A 668 1.72 -24.16 17.35
CA LEU A 668 2.09 -22.96 16.59
C LEU A 668 1.49 -21.69 17.21
N ALA A 669 0.24 -21.74 17.66
CA ALA A 669 -0.39 -20.61 18.36
C ALA A 669 0.28 -20.33 19.71
N ALA A 670 0.66 -21.38 20.46
CA ALA A 670 1.41 -21.22 21.71
C ALA A 670 2.80 -20.62 21.48
N GLU A 671 3.50 -21.03 20.42
CA GLU A 671 4.79 -20.44 20.05
C GLU A 671 4.65 -18.99 19.61
N LYS A 672 3.63 -18.68 18.79
CA LYS A 672 3.31 -17.30 18.39
C LYS A 672 3.05 -16.41 19.61
N LEU A 673 2.24 -16.87 20.56
CA LEU A 673 1.98 -16.14 21.81
C LEU A 673 3.26 -15.93 22.65
N LYS A 674 4.16 -16.92 22.69
CA LYS A 674 5.47 -16.75 23.34
C LYS A 674 6.32 -15.68 22.64
N ARG A 675 6.37 -15.68 21.30
CA ARG A 675 7.08 -14.67 20.50
C ARG A 675 6.48 -13.27 20.63
N MET A 676 5.16 -13.16 20.83
CA MET A 676 4.47 -11.89 21.08
C MET A 676 4.76 -11.30 22.46
N GLY A 677 5.38 -12.06 23.36
CA GLY A 677 5.72 -11.61 24.71
C GLY A 677 4.50 -11.31 25.59
N PRO A 678 4.72 -10.72 26.79
CA PRO A 678 3.64 -10.29 27.68
C PRO A 678 2.78 -9.19 27.04
N VAL A 679 1.57 -8.98 27.58
CA VAL A 679 0.66 -7.90 27.14
C VAL A 679 1.35 -6.56 27.37
N THR A 680 1.51 -5.80 26.30
CA THR A 680 2.20 -4.51 26.30
C THR A 680 1.34 -3.41 26.94
N LYS A 681 1.97 -2.29 27.32
CA LYS A 681 1.25 -1.11 27.84
C LYS A 681 0.19 -0.62 26.86
N ASN A 682 0.51 -0.58 25.56
CA ASN A 682 -0.42 -0.11 24.53
C ASN A 682 -1.63 -1.05 24.37
N GLU A 683 -1.43 -2.36 24.50
CA GLU A 683 -2.52 -3.34 24.53
C GLU A 683 -3.41 -3.14 25.76
N TRP A 684 -2.83 -2.89 26.95
CA TRP A 684 -3.61 -2.59 28.16
C TRP A 684 -4.42 -1.30 28.05
N VAL A 685 -3.83 -0.24 27.50
CA VAL A 685 -4.55 1.01 27.25
C VAL A 685 -5.70 0.79 26.27
N MET A 686 -5.47 0.01 25.20
CA MET A 686 -6.53 -0.34 24.26
C MET A 686 -7.66 -1.13 24.93
N ILE A 687 -7.34 -2.14 25.75
CA ILE A 687 -8.34 -2.92 26.50
C ILE A 687 -9.16 -2.00 27.42
N GLY A 688 -8.50 -1.17 28.22
CA GLY A 688 -9.17 -0.26 29.14
C GLY A 688 -10.09 0.73 28.40
N THR A 689 -9.62 1.27 27.28
CA THR A 689 -10.39 2.19 26.44
C THR A 689 -11.61 1.50 25.82
N MET A 690 -11.46 0.26 25.35
CA MET A 690 -12.57 -0.51 24.77
C MET A 690 -13.62 -0.86 25.81
N LEU A 691 -13.20 -1.30 27.00
CA LEU A 691 -14.12 -1.58 28.11
C LEU A 691 -14.91 -0.34 28.50
N LEU A 692 -14.25 0.81 28.57
CA LEU A 692 -14.90 2.09 28.81
C LEU A 692 -15.91 2.42 27.70
N ALA A 693 -15.50 2.36 26.43
CA ALA A 693 -16.37 2.69 25.29
C ALA A 693 -17.61 1.79 25.25
N VAL A 694 -17.44 0.47 25.40
CA VAL A 694 -18.56 -0.48 25.42
C VAL A 694 -19.47 -0.24 26.62
N SER A 695 -18.92 0.01 27.80
CA SER A 695 -19.72 0.33 28.99
C SER A 695 -20.54 1.61 28.79
N LEU A 696 -19.95 2.64 28.18
CA LEU A 696 -20.64 3.88 27.83
C LEU A 696 -21.68 3.68 26.72
N TRP A 697 -21.50 2.76 25.77
CA TRP A 697 -22.56 2.44 24.82
C TRP A 697 -23.75 1.68 25.44
N VAL A 698 -23.51 0.88 26.48
CA VAL A 698 -24.57 0.11 27.15
C VAL A 698 -25.32 0.96 28.18
N PHE A 699 -24.60 1.79 28.94
CA PHE A 699 -25.13 2.52 30.09
C PHE A 699 -25.12 4.05 29.91
N GLY A 700 -24.58 4.57 28.80
CA GLY A 700 -24.39 6.00 28.56
C GLY A 700 -25.67 6.81 28.58
N ASP A 701 -26.76 6.25 28.03
CA ASP A 701 -28.08 6.90 28.04
C ASP A 701 -28.54 7.24 29.47
N ALA A 702 -28.22 6.39 30.46
CA ALA A 702 -28.60 6.61 31.86
C ALA A 702 -27.84 7.77 32.53
N ILE A 703 -26.69 8.15 31.98
CA ILE A 703 -25.80 9.21 32.50
C ILE A 703 -25.67 10.39 31.54
N GLY A 704 -26.50 10.45 30.49
CA GLY A 704 -26.51 11.55 29.51
C GLY A 704 -25.32 11.57 28.55
N VAL A 705 -24.63 10.44 28.36
CA VAL A 705 -23.51 10.31 27.43
C VAL A 705 -23.98 9.63 26.15
N SER A 706 -23.95 10.36 25.03
CA SER A 706 -24.30 9.80 23.73
C SER A 706 -23.21 8.85 23.19
N SER A 707 -23.60 7.95 22.29
CA SER A 707 -22.68 6.97 21.70
C SER A 707 -21.50 7.59 20.95
N VAL A 708 -21.71 8.75 20.30
CA VAL A 708 -20.63 9.49 19.63
C VAL A 708 -19.65 10.08 20.65
N VAL A 709 -20.14 10.62 21.77
CA VAL A 709 -19.29 11.17 22.83
C VAL A 709 -18.48 10.05 23.48
N ALA A 710 -19.08 8.88 23.73
CA ALA A 710 -18.37 7.70 24.22
C ALA A 710 -17.19 7.32 23.32
N ALA A 711 -17.39 7.34 22.00
CA ALA A 711 -16.33 7.10 21.03
C ALA A 711 -15.28 8.21 21.03
N MET A 712 -15.69 9.49 21.04
CA MET A 712 -14.75 10.62 21.11
C MET A 712 -13.85 10.57 22.36
N LEU A 713 -14.42 10.20 23.51
CA LEU A 713 -13.66 10.03 24.76
C LEU A 713 -12.60 8.95 24.60
N GLY A 714 -12.96 7.78 24.07
CA GLY A 714 -11.97 6.71 23.91
C GLY A 714 -10.91 7.04 22.84
N LEU A 715 -11.25 7.68 21.72
CA LEU A 715 -10.24 8.17 20.77
C LEU A 715 -9.29 9.17 21.42
N SER A 716 -9.83 10.09 22.24
CA SER A 716 -9.01 11.06 22.97
C SER A 716 -8.04 10.37 23.92
N ILE A 717 -8.47 9.31 24.63
CA ILE A 717 -7.60 8.51 25.49
C ILE A 717 -6.49 7.84 24.67
N LEU A 718 -6.80 7.24 23.51
CA LEU A 718 -5.80 6.60 22.65
C LEU A 718 -4.76 7.58 22.13
N LEU A 719 -5.16 8.80 21.77
CA LEU A 719 -4.27 9.87 21.32
C LEU A 719 -3.40 10.41 22.47
N LEU A 720 -4.02 10.71 23.62
CA LEU A 720 -3.31 11.25 24.79
C LEU A 720 -2.27 10.27 25.35
N LEU A 721 -2.55 8.97 25.29
CA LEU A 721 -1.65 7.93 25.81
C LEU A 721 -0.69 7.37 24.74
N GLY A 722 -0.71 7.92 23.51
CA GLY A 722 0.22 7.58 22.44
C GLY A 722 0.03 6.18 21.83
N VAL A 723 -1.15 5.57 22.01
CA VAL A 723 -1.50 4.33 21.31
C VAL A 723 -1.75 4.63 19.83
N LEU A 724 -2.44 5.74 19.56
CA LEU A 724 -2.60 6.32 18.24
C LEU A 724 -1.90 7.68 18.20
N ASP A 725 -1.32 8.00 17.05
CA ASP A 725 -0.90 9.37 16.75
C ASP A 725 -1.90 10.01 15.77
N TRP A 726 -1.80 11.33 15.57
CA TRP A 726 -2.72 12.03 14.66
C TRP A 726 -2.52 11.60 13.20
N ASP A 727 -1.29 11.25 12.82
CA ASP A 727 -0.99 10.76 11.48
C ASP A 727 -1.65 9.41 11.20
N ASP A 728 -1.83 8.53 12.18
CA ASP A 728 -2.64 7.32 12.02
C ASP A 728 -4.07 7.66 11.61
N CYS A 729 -4.66 8.69 12.21
CA CYS A 729 -6.03 9.12 11.90
C CYS A 729 -6.10 9.74 10.50
N LEU A 730 -5.13 10.59 10.13
CA LEU A 730 -5.05 11.19 8.80
C LEU A 730 -4.83 10.15 7.69
N ASN A 731 -4.03 9.11 7.99
CA ASN A 731 -3.70 8.05 7.04
C ASN A 731 -4.81 6.99 6.91
N GLU A 732 -5.82 6.99 7.78
CA GLU A 732 -6.97 6.09 7.69
C GLU A 732 -7.98 6.59 6.63
N LYS A 733 -7.58 6.48 5.36
CA LYS A 733 -8.33 6.96 4.18
C LYS A 733 -9.77 6.43 4.13
N SER A 734 -10.00 5.22 4.63
CA SER A 734 -11.33 4.59 4.68
C SER A 734 -12.32 5.41 5.50
N ALA A 735 -11.87 6.02 6.60
CA ALA A 735 -12.69 6.85 7.46
C ALA A 735 -13.12 8.12 6.74
N TRP A 736 -12.19 8.78 6.04
CA TRP A 736 -12.43 10.03 5.32
C TRP A 736 -13.23 9.85 4.03
N ASP A 737 -12.98 8.78 3.28
CA ASP A 737 -13.79 8.44 2.11
C ASP A 737 -15.23 8.13 2.54
N THR A 738 -15.39 7.33 3.61
CA THR A 738 -16.71 7.07 4.22
C THR A 738 -17.40 8.35 4.64
N PHE A 739 -16.73 9.23 5.40
CA PHE A 739 -17.26 10.53 5.78
C PHE A 739 -17.81 11.31 4.57
N ALA A 740 -17.02 11.41 3.50
CA ALA A 740 -17.34 12.21 2.33
C ALA A 740 -18.57 11.70 1.56
N TRP A 741 -18.61 10.43 1.16
CA TRP A 741 -19.76 9.94 0.38
C TRP A 741 -21.01 9.74 1.24
N PHE A 742 -20.82 9.39 2.51
CA PHE A 742 -21.92 9.02 3.38
C PHE A 742 -22.70 10.23 3.86
N ALA A 743 -22.00 11.32 4.23
CA ALA A 743 -22.65 12.59 4.55
C ALA A 743 -23.47 13.10 3.38
N VAL A 744 -22.98 12.98 2.16
CA VAL A 744 -23.70 13.39 0.95
C VAL A 744 -24.99 12.58 0.75
N LEU A 745 -24.95 11.25 0.87
CA LEU A 745 -26.13 10.42 0.69
C LEU A 745 -27.18 10.65 1.77
N VAL A 746 -26.77 10.65 3.05
CA VAL A 746 -27.69 10.90 4.18
C VAL A 746 -28.30 12.29 4.06
N GLY A 747 -27.49 13.29 3.70
CA GLY A 747 -27.97 14.65 3.44
C GLY A 747 -29.04 14.70 2.34
N MET A 748 -28.77 14.11 1.18
CA MET A 748 -29.74 14.09 0.07
C MET A 748 -30.99 13.26 0.40
N ALA A 749 -30.85 12.12 1.07
CA ALA A 749 -31.97 11.28 1.50
C ALA A 749 -32.87 12.00 2.51
N GLY A 750 -32.28 12.67 3.51
CA GLY A 750 -33.02 13.50 4.46
C GLY A 750 -33.79 14.63 3.78
N GLN A 751 -33.17 15.29 2.79
CA GLN A 751 -33.86 16.31 2.00
C GLN A 751 -34.97 15.75 1.09
N LEU A 752 -34.82 14.54 0.54
CA LEU A 752 -35.90 13.85 -0.18
C LEU A 752 -37.11 13.55 0.72
N THR A 753 -36.85 13.16 1.97
CA THR A 753 -37.90 12.99 2.97
C THR A 753 -38.60 14.31 3.27
N ASN A 754 -37.84 15.37 3.55
CA ASN A 754 -38.37 16.71 3.84
C ASN A 754 -39.20 17.29 2.68
N LEU A 755 -38.81 16.99 1.44
CA LEU A 755 -39.52 17.41 0.23
C LEU A 755 -40.69 16.49 -0.15
N GLY A 756 -40.98 15.44 0.63
CA GLY A 756 -42.17 14.60 0.48
C GLY A 756 -42.05 13.43 -0.50
N ILE A 757 -40.88 13.17 -1.09
CA ILE A 757 -40.68 12.06 -2.06
C ILE A 757 -40.89 10.70 -1.41
N VAL A 758 -40.28 10.50 -0.23
CA VAL A 758 -40.35 9.21 0.47
C VAL A 758 -41.78 8.87 0.83
N SER A 759 -42.53 9.86 1.36
CA SER A 759 -43.96 9.69 1.68
C SER A 759 -44.79 9.30 0.46
N TRP A 760 -44.58 10.00 -0.68
CA TRP A 760 -45.26 9.68 -1.93
C TRP A 760 -44.97 8.24 -2.40
N MET A 761 -43.69 7.82 -2.43
CA MET A 761 -43.31 6.46 -2.84
C MET A 761 -43.95 5.39 -1.94
N SER A 762 -43.96 5.60 -0.62
CA SER A 762 -44.57 4.66 0.32
C SER A 762 -46.06 4.50 0.09
N ILE A 763 -46.78 5.59 -0.20
CA ILE A 763 -48.21 5.54 -0.52
C ILE A 763 -48.47 4.76 -1.82
N CYS A 764 -47.63 4.95 -2.86
CA CYS A 764 -47.76 4.21 -4.12
C CYS A 764 -47.59 2.69 -3.91
N VAL A 765 -46.59 2.29 -3.14
CA VAL A 765 -46.35 0.86 -2.86
C VAL A 765 -47.41 0.28 -1.94
N ALA A 766 -47.88 1.03 -0.95
CA ALA A 766 -49.01 0.60 -0.10
C ALA A 766 -50.24 0.27 -0.94
N LYS A 767 -50.61 1.17 -1.87
CA LYS A 767 -51.73 0.93 -2.80
C LYS A 767 -51.50 -0.28 -3.70
N LEU A 768 -50.26 -0.50 -4.16
CA LEU A 768 -49.91 -1.67 -4.96
C LEU A 768 -50.06 -2.97 -4.14
N LEU A 769 -49.55 -3.01 -2.91
CA LEU A 769 -49.66 -4.17 -2.02
C LEU A 769 -51.11 -4.44 -1.59
N GLU A 770 -51.88 -3.39 -1.34
CA GLU A 770 -53.34 -3.46 -1.10
C GLU A 770 -54.06 -4.07 -2.31
N SER A 771 -53.65 -3.74 -3.54
CA SER A 771 -54.25 -4.31 -4.76
C SER A 771 -54.03 -5.83 -4.89
N PHE A 772 -53.00 -6.37 -4.26
CA PHE A 772 -52.75 -7.82 -4.18
C PHE A 772 -53.45 -8.49 -2.98
N SER A 773 -54.22 -7.75 -2.16
CA SER A 773 -54.89 -8.23 -0.94
C SER A 773 -53.94 -8.96 0.03
N LEU A 774 -52.66 -8.56 0.08
CA LEU A 774 -51.68 -9.18 0.95
C LEU A 774 -51.88 -8.76 2.40
N SER A 775 -51.87 -9.72 3.32
CA SER A 775 -51.81 -9.43 4.76
C SER A 775 -50.43 -8.85 5.13
N TRP A 776 -50.36 -8.07 6.21
CA TRP A 776 -49.08 -7.47 6.65
C TRP A 776 -47.96 -8.50 6.84
N PRO A 777 -48.17 -9.76 7.32
CA PRO A 777 -47.10 -10.76 7.40
C PRO A 777 -46.62 -11.22 6.01
N ALA A 778 -47.53 -11.36 5.05
CA ALA A 778 -47.16 -11.72 3.68
C ALA A 778 -46.38 -10.56 3.01
N ALA A 779 -46.84 -9.32 3.20
CA ALA A 779 -46.15 -8.13 2.74
C ALA A 779 -44.76 -7.99 3.37
N PHE A 780 -44.62 -8.25 4.67
CA PHE A 780 -43.33 -8.30 5.38
C PHE A 780 -42.37 -9.30 4.71
N CYS A 781 -42.80 -10.53 4.48
CA CYS A 781 -41.94 -11.55 3.83
C CYS A 781 -41.51 -11.14 2.42
N VAL A 782 -42.43 -10.59 1.61
CA VAL A 782 -42.12 -10.15 0.25
C VAL A 782 -41.15 -8.98 0.25
N LEU A 783 -41.37 -7.98 1.11
CA LEU A 783 -40.51 -6.80 1.21
C LEU A 783 -39.13 -7.16 1.77
N GLU A 784 -39.03 -8.02 2.78
CA GLU A 784 -37.75 -8.50 3.31
C GLU A 784 -36.98 -9.32 2.28
N ALA A 785 -37.65 -10.25 1.58
CA ALA A 785 -37.01 -11.04 0.52
C ALA A 785 -36.53 -10.15 -0.63
N SER A 786 -37.32 -9.15 -1.01
CA SER A 786 -36.94 -8.17 -2.04
C SER A 786 -35.74 -7.34 -1.60
N TYR A 787 -35.76 -6.81 -0.36
CA TYR A 787 -34.63 -6.09 0.21
C TYR A 787 -33.37 -6.95 0.24
N PHE A 788 -33.49 -8.22 0.63
CA PHE A 788 -32.37 -9.13 0.68
C PHE A 788 -31.78 -9.43 -0.71
N LEU A 789 -32.63 -9.76 -1.70
CA LEU A 789 -32.21 -10.15 -3.05
C LEU A 789 -31.70 -8.99 -3.90
N ILE A 790 -32.22 -7.78 -3.70
CA ILE A 790 -31.73 -6.59 -4.42
C ILE A 790 -30.25 -6.35 -4.12
N HIS A 791 -29.73 -6.83 -2.99
CA HIS A 791 -28.32 -6.68 -2.65
C HIS A 791 -27.36 -7.36 -3.63
N TYR A 792 -27.79 -8.32 -4.45
CA TYR A 792 -26.98 -8.84 -5.56
C TYR A 792 -26.55 -7.74 -6.56
N LEU A 793 -27.27 -6.62 -6.59
CA LEU A 793 -26.96 -5.47 -7.44
C LEU A 793 -26.06 -4.45 -6.72
N PHE A 794 -25.65 -4.69 -5.48
CA PHE A 794 -24.88 -3.76 -4.67
C PHE A 794 -23.51 -4.34 -4.29
N ALA A 795 -22.48 -3.51 -4.38
CA ALA A 795 -21.12 -3.84 -3.94
C ALA A 795 -20.80 -3.38 -2.50
N SER A 796 -21.81 -2.90 -1.77
CA SER A 796 -21.64 -2.34 -0.43
C SER A 796 -22.92 -2.46 0.39
N GLN A 797 -22.82 -3.07 1.58
CA GLN A 797 -23.90 -3.13 2.56
C GLN A 797 -24.34 -1.72 2.97
N THR A 798 -23.38 -0.85 3.30
CA THR A 798 -23.65 0.53 3.70
C THR A 798 -24.24 1.33 2.54
N GLY A 799 -23.77 1.10 1.31
CA GLY A 799 -24.33 1.70 0.10
C GLY A 799 -25.79 1.26 -0.15
N HIS A 800 -26.10 -0.02 0.08
CA HIS A 800 -27.48 -0.53 0.05
C HIS A 800 -28.35 0.21 1.07
N VAL A 801 -27.94 0.23 2.34
CA VAL A 801 -28.72 0.88 3.41
C VAL A 801 -29.00 2.34 3.07
N GLY A 802 -27.97 3.10 2.69
CA GLY A 802 -28.11 4.51 2.32
C GLY A 802 -29.04 4.74 1.12
N ALA A 803 -29.16 3.76 0.22
CA ALA A 803 -30.01 3.86 -0.96
C ALA A 803 -31.47 3.45 -0.69
N LEU A 804 -31.70 2.37 0.05
CA LEU A 804 -33.00 1.67 0.05
C LEU A 804 -33.63 1.47 1.43
N TYR A 805 -32.88 1.59 2.54
CA TYR A 805 -33.41 1.25 3.85
C TYR A 805 -34.63 2.10 4.23
N SER A 806 -34.55 3.43 4.11
CA SER A 806 -35.67 4.33 4.44
C SER A 806 -36.90 4.06 3.56
N ALA A 807 -36.68 3.80 2.27
CA ALA A 807 -37.76 3.47 1.36
C ALA A 807 -38.45 2.16 1.76
N PHE A 808 -37.69 1.09 2.01
CA PHE A 808 -38.23 -0.20 2.43
C PHE A 808 -38.89 -0.14 3.80
N LEU A 809 -38.32 0.60 4.74
CA LEU A 809 -38.92 0.80 6.05
C LEU A 809 -40.27 1.52 5.94
N ALA A 810 -40.35 2.57 5.12
CA ALA A 810 -41.59 3.29 4.92
C ALA A 810 -42.63 2.43 4.14
N MET A 811 -42.21 1.58 3.20
CA MET A 811 -43.08 0.58 2.56
C MET A 811 -43.64 -0.44 3.56
N HIS A 812 -42.82 -0.93 4.50
CA HIS A 812 -43.27 -1.82 5.58
C HIS A 812 -44.32 -1.16 6.46
N VAL A 813 -44.08 0.08 6.90
CA VAL A 813 -45.03 0.82 7.74
C VAL A 813 -46.35 1.04 7.01
N ALA A 814 -46.28 1.37 5.73
CA ALA A 814 -47.47 1.61 4.93
C ALA A 814 -48.26 0.30 4.63
N ALA A 815 -47.57 -0.85 4.58
CA ALA A 815 -48.19 -2.17 4.51
C ALA A 815 -48.73 -2.69 5.86
N GLY A 816 -48.70 -1.87 6.92
CA GLY A 816 -49.23 -2.21 8.25
C GLY A 816 -48.30 -3.09 9.09
N VAL A 817 -47.04 -3.28 8.70
CA VAL A 817 -46.06 -4.04 9.49
C VAL A 817 -45.68 -3.26 10.76
N PRO A 818 -45.56 -3.92 11.93
CA PRO A 818 -45.13 -3.25 13.15
C PRO A 818 -43.80 -2.48 12.98
N ARG A 819 -43.77 -1.21 13.42
CA ARG A 819 -42.65 -0.28 13.18
C ARG A 819 -41.30 -0.81 13.67
N ALA A 820 -41.24 -1.27 14.92
CA ALA A 820 -40.01 -1.79 15.52
C ALA A 820 -39.53 -3.08 14.86
N LEU A 821 -40.45 -3.97 14.48
CA LEU A 821 -40.14 -5.19 13.75
C LEU A 821 -39.52 -4.85 12.40
N SER A 822 -40.15 -3.94 11.65
CA SER A 822 -39.69 -3.49 10.34
C SER A 822 -38.27 -2.88 10.40
N ALA A 823 -38.03 -2.01 11.38
CA ALA A 823 -36.74 -1.35 11.53
C ALA A 823 -35.62 -2.34 11.86
N LEU A 824 -35.85 -3.25 12.81
CA LEU A 824 -34.84 -4.21 13.25
C LEU A 824 -34.61 -5.33 12.22
N ALA A 825 -35.66 -5.88 11.62
CA ALA A 825 -35.54 -6.98 10.65
C ALA A 825 -34.74 -6.56 9.41
N LEU A 826 -35.06 -5.42 8.79
CA LEU A 826 -34.28 -4.83 7.69
C LEU A 826 -32.81 -4.59 8.11
N ALA A 827 -32.60 -4.12 9.34
CA ALA A 827 -31.26 -3.83 9.84
C ALA A 827 -30.44 -5.10 10.06
N PHE A 828 -31.06 -6.19 10.52
CA PHE A 828 -30.38 -7.49 10.64
C PHE A 828 -30.06 -8.10 9.28
N ASN A 829 -31.01 -8.08 8.33
CA ASN A 829 -30.79 -8.54 6.97
C ASN A 829 -29.61 -7.84 6.30
N THR A 830 -29.37 -6.58 6.68
CA THR A 830 -28.23 -5.84 6.20
C THR A 830 -26.89 -6.50 6.54
N ASN A 831 -26.77 -7.20 7.67
CA ASN A 831 -25.53 -7.92 8.00
C ASN A 831 -25.43 -9.23 7.23
N LEU A 832 -26.55 -9.95 7.14
CA LEU A 832 -26.61 -11.30 6.58
C LEU A 832 -26.36 -11.31 5.07
N PHE A 833 -26.92 -10.35 4.32
CA PHE A 833 -26.69 -10.28 2.89
C PHE A 833 -25.24 -9.91 2.51
N GLY A 834 -24.42 -9.49 3.49
CA GLY A 834 -23.02 -9.15 3.29
C GLY A 834 -22.18 -10.34 2.88
N ALA A 835 -22.72 -11.56 3.07
CA ALA A 835 -22.08 -12.82 2.77
C ALA A 835 -22.59 -13.52 1.48
N LEU A 836 -23.29 -12.80 0.58
CA LEU A 836 -23.89 -13.37 -0.64
C LEU A 836 -22.93 -13.56 -1.81
N THR A 837 -22.14 -12.53 -2.13
CA THR A 837 -21.27 -12.51 -3.32
C THR A 837 -19.85 -12.13 -2.95
N HIS A 838 -18.92 -12.24 -3.89
CA HIS A 838 -17.53 -11.84 -3.66
C HIS A 838 -17.34 -10.32 -3.52
N TYR A 839 -18.37 -9.52 -3.82
CA TYR A 839 -18.37 -8.06 -3.73
C TYR A 839 -19.45 -7.50 -2.81
N SER A 840 -20.32 -8.31 -2.20
CA SER A 840 -21.47 -7.83 -1.40
C SER A 840 -21.06 -6.94 -0.22
N SER A 841 -19.82 -7.09 0.27
CA SER A 841 -19.31 -6.29 1.38
C SER A 841 -17.80 -6.07 1.30
N GLY A 842 -17.30 -5.10 2.06
CA GLY A 842 -15.85 -4.88 2.19
C GLY A 842 -15.12 -6.11 2.77
N GLN A 843 -15.74 -6.82 3.71
CA GLN A 843 -15.21 -8.09 4.21
C GLN A 843 -15.24 -9.20 3.15
N ALA A 844 -16.24 -9.26 2.28
CA ALA A 844 -16.27 -10.19 1.15
C ALA A 844 -15.06 -9.96 0.24
N ALA A 845 -14.82 -8.69 -0.16
CA ALA A 845 -13.68 -8.34 -1.00
C ALA A 845 -12.34 -8.75 -0.37
N VAL A 846 -12.21 -8.62 0.96
CA VAL A 846 -11.03 -9.07 1.70
C VAL A 846 -10.87 -10.59 1.66
N TYR A 847 -11.92 -11.34 2.02
CA TYR A 847 -11.85 -12.80 2.10
C TYR A 847 -11.63 -13.46 0.73
N PHE A 848 -12.35 -13.03 -0.30
CA PHE A 848 -12.13 -13.48 -1.67
C PHE A 848 -10.79 -12.98 -2.24
N GLY A 849 -10.36 -11.76 -1.86
CA GLY A 849 -9.01 -11.25 -2.15
C GLY A 849 -7.89 -12.07 -1.52
N GLY A 850 -8.20 -12.82 -0.45
CA GLY A 850 -7.35 -13.84 0.17
C GLY A 850 -7.04 -15.03 -0.74
N LYS A 851 -7.78 -15.20 -1.85
CA LYS A 851 -7.52 -16.18 -2.92
C LYS A 851 -7.64 -17.65 -2.49
N PHE A 852 -8.30 -17.92 -1.37
CA PHE A 852 -8.66 -19.28 -0.97
C PHE A 852 -10.03 -19.72 -1.52
N MET A 853 -10.83 -18.80 -2.03
CA MET A 853 -12.12 -19.06 -2.66
C MET A 853 -12.10 -18.48 -4.08
N SER A 854 -12.77 -19.14 -5.03
CA SER A 854 -12.98 -18.63 -6.38
C SER A 854 -14.05 -17.54 -6.38
N THR A 855 -13.83 -16.47 -7.14
CA THR A 855 -14.77 -15.34 -7.32
C THR A 855 -15.86 -15.65 -8.33
#